data_AF-A0A268K088-F1
#
_entry.id   AF-A0A268K088-F1
#
_cell.length_a   1.000
_cell.length_b   1.000
_cell.length_c   1.000
_cell.angle_alpha   90.00
_cell.angle_beta   90.00
_cell.angle_gamma   90.00
#
_symmetry.space_group_name_H-M   'P 1'
#
loop_
_entity.id
_entity.type
_entity.pdbx_description
1 polymer ?
#
loop_
_entity_poly.entity_id
_entity_poly.type
_entity_poly.pdbx_seq_one_letter_code
_entity_poly.pdbx_strand_id
1 'polypeptide(L)'
;MQRRTFLKWSGAIGVPVIAGGVGTKLLIDQQTEEKVASASDWDKVVSTCSINNCGGRCVIKAYVKDGVVVRVATDTQKSGDPSIPPLRACVRGRNYRNLLYHPDRLKYPMKRVGRRGEGKFERISWEEAIETIASEIKRIGDTYGPESRYVNYASGQSWGLHSGRNSARKVLALTGGYLNYRNDYSSGAGNVATPFTYGTNNSGSSFDSLLHSKYIILWGQNPSEMIFSTPYREYLMGAKKNGAKIILIDPRYTDTAIAFADEWIPIKPTTDNAMMDAMGYVIVTEKLHDQAFLDKYCVGFDGDHMPEGISKEESLISYLLGEKDGVPKTPEWAEKICGVPAEKICEVARNYATIKPAALIQGWAAQRQAYGEQFMRGGAQLACLTGNVGKLGGWAAGTGYWSRADIVYPFKVENPVKASIPCFLWTKAVEQGTEMTEADGLQGTDKLTTNIKLIFNMAGNMLVNQHADINKTTSLLEDESKVEFICVSDLFMTPSARYADIVLPGTTFFERYDIGVPWCFGDYVVFGDKTIDPLYECRNEYDVFTEVADKLGVKEQFTEGMTILDLVKESIKRTREELDPNFPTFEEFREKGVHHFKFDEPLVGFKAQIEDLENYPFETPSGKIELFSKTLWEMNQHEEIPPIAKYISSWEGPEDPLIEKYPLQLISWHYKRRCHSTYDNMPWLEEAAKQEMWLNPKDAEKRGIKDGDKVQVFNDRGSLMIDVKVTTRITPGVAGIPQGAWYTPDKAGTDQRGSVNVLTSQRPTSLAKSNPQLTNLVEVKKA
;
A
#
# COMPACT_ATOMS: atom_id res chain seq x y z
N MET A 1 4.77 46.06 -13.56
CA MET A 1 5.48 47.36 -13.60
C MET A 1 6.96 47.12 -13.37
N GLN A 2 7.84 47.67 -14.21
CA GLN A 2 9.26 47.31 -14.31
C GLN A 2 10.12 47.78 -13.11
N ARG A 3 11.09 46.94 -12.73
CA ARG A 3 12.19 47.20 -11.79
C ARG A 3 13.01 48.43 -12.22
N ARG A 4 12.65 49.64 -11.80
CA ARG A 4 13.56 50.81 -11.83
C ARG A 4 13.10 52.03 -11.02
N THR A 5 12.54 51.84 -9.82
CA THR A 5 12.23 53.00 -8.94
C THR A 5 12.28 52.70 -7.44
N PHE A 6 13.08 51.71 -7.00
CA PHE A 6 13.19 51.38 -5.57
C PHE A 6 14.42 52.00 -4.88
N LEU A 7 15.37 52.58 -5.64
CA LEU A 7 16.67 53.06 -5.12
C LEU A 7 16.74 54.58 -4.86
N LYS A 8 15.62 55.27 -4.63
CA LYS A 8 15.64 56.73 -4.40
C LYS A 8 15.12 57.23 -3.05
N TRP A 9 14.83 56.36 -2.09
CA TRP A 9 14.28 56.81 -0.79
C TRP A 9 14.98 56.28 0.47
N SER A 10 16.16 55.67 0.35
CA SER A 10 16.98 55.29 1.51
C SER A 10 18.10 56.31 1.77
N GLY A 11 17.71 57.56 2.04
CA GLY A 11 18.65 58.63 2.37
C GLY A 11 18.04 59.72 3.24
N ALA A 12 18.41 59.71 4.53
CA ALA A 12 18.42 60.82 5.48
C ALA A 12 17.24 61.00 6.47
N ILE A 13 17.63 60.84 7.75
CA ILE A 13 17.19 61.54 8.99
C ILE A 13 16.11 60.85 9.85
N GLY A 14 16.48 60.63 11.12
CA GLY A 14 15.65 60.07 12.18
C GLY A 14 14.92 61.10 13.05
N VAL A 15 13.75 60.66 13.58
CA VAL A 15 13.07 60.92 14.89
C VAL A 15 12.85 62.40 15.33
N PRO A 16 11.72 62.82 16.00
CA PRO A 16 10.52 62.11 16.50
C PRO A 16 9.14 62.72 16.09
N VAL A 17 8.10 61.97 16.46
CA VAL A 17 6.64 62.21 16.53
C VAL A 17 6.19 63.67 16.83
N ILE A 18 5.15 64.17 16.14
CA ILE A 18 3.87 64.72 16.69
C ILE A 18 3.06 65.47 15.59
N ALA A 19 1.74 65.22 15.60
CA ALA A 19 0.61 66.00 15.08
C ALA A 19 0.05 65.76 13.65
N GLY A 20 -1.26 65.44 13.64
CA GLY A 20 -2.22 65.72 12.57
C GLY A 20 -2.18 64.75 11.39
N GLY A 21 -3.05 63.74 11.30
CA GLY A 21 -4.49 63.94 11.15
C GLY A 21 -4.78 64.59 9.80
N VAL A 22 -5.30 63.79 8.85
CA VAL A 22 -5.87 64.12 7.51
C VAL A 22 -5.12 63.51 6.30
N GLY A 23 -3.87 63.05 6.41
CA GLY A 23 -3.14 62.45 5.28
C GLY A 23 -3.36 60.95 5.00
N THR A 24 -3.91 60.18 5.94
CA THR A 24 -3.92 58.70 5.88
C THR A 24 -5.18 58.09 5.27
N LYS A 25 -6.11 58.91 4.76
CA LYS A 25 -7.39 58.43 4.21
C LYS A 25 -7.38 58.17 2.70
N LEU A 26 -6.29 58.47 2.00
CA LEU A 26 -6.17 58.31 0.54
C LEU A 26 -5.18 57.20 0.10
N LEU A 27 -4.67 56.42 1.05
CA LEU A 27 -3.79 55.25 0.80
C LEU A 27 -4.35 53.94 1.38
N ILE A 28 -5.65 53.90 1.74
CA ILE A 28 -6.34 52.71 2.27
C ILE A 28 -7.50 52.24 1.34
N ASP A 29 -7.81 52.96 0.26
CA ASP A 29 -8.86 52.56 -0.71
C ASP A 29 -8.28 51.98 -2.02
N GLN A 30 -7.28 51.11 -1.89
CA GLN A 30 -7.11 49.99 -2.83
C GLN A 30 -7.23 48.68 -2.05
N GLN A 31 -8.37 48.51 -1.38
CA GLN A 31 -8.95 47.18 -1.32
C GLN A 31 -9.40 46.84 -2.74
N THR A 32 -8.53 46.19 -3.52
CA THR A 32 -9.05 45.03 -4.24
C THR A 32 -9.58 44.11 -3.14
N GLU A 33 -10.88 44.18 -2.88
CA GLU A 33 -11.57 43.06 -2.25
C GLU A 33 -11.20 41.84 -3.09
N GLU A 34 -10.23 41.04 -2.63
CA GLU A 34 -10.17 39.65 -3.04
C GLU A 34 -11.50 39.07 -2.56
N LYS A 35 -12.50 39.08 -3.46
CA LYS A 35 -13.77 38.42 -3.23
C LYS A 35 -13.42 36.96 -2.95
N VAL A 36 -13.46 36.59 -1.68
CA VAL A 36 -13.39 35.18 -1.28
C VAL A 36 -14.59 34.52 -1.95
N ALA A 37 -14.33 33.73 -2.99
CA ALA A 37 -15.37 33.07 -3.74
C ALA A 37 -16.24 32.24 -2.79
N SER A 38 -17.55 32.51 -2.79
CA SER A 38 -18.49 31.82 -1.90
C SER A 38 -18.55 30.34 -2.26
N ALA A 39 -18.62 29.46 -1.26
CA ALA A 39 -18.84 28.03 -1.48
C ALA A 39 -20.20 27.71 -2.16
N SER A 40 -21.11 28.70 -2.21
CA SER A 40 -22.43 28.60 -2.86
C SER A 40 -22.47 29.19 -4.28
N ASP A 41 -21.39 29.80 -4.77
CA ASP A 41 -21.29 30.44 -6.09
C ASP A 41 -20.18 29.77 -6.90
N TRP A 42 -20.51 29.20 -8.06
CA TRP A 42 -19.59 28.46 -8.92
C TRP A 42 -20.07 28.51 -10.38
N ASP A 43 -19.14 28.42 -11.33
CA ASP A 43 -19.44 28.50 -12.77
C ASP A 43 -19.55 27.11 -13.40
N LYS A 44 -18.82 26.12 -12.87
CA LYS A 44 -18.86 24.73 -13.35
C LYS A 44 -18.65 23.71 -12.24
N VAL A 45 -19.14 22.50 -12.48
CA VAL A 45 -18.87 21.31 -11.66
C VAL A 45 -18.10 20.31 -12.51
N VAL A 46 -16.91 19.94 -12.06
CA VAL A 46 -16.03 18.99 -12.75
C VAL A 46 -16.05 17.67 -11.99
N SER A 47 -16.35 16.58 -12.70
CA SER A 47 -16.19 15.23 -12.16
C SER A 47 -14.73 14.81 -12.34
N THR A 48 -14.09 14.37 -11.26
CA THR A 48 -12.69 13.93 -11.28
C THR A 48 -12.47 12.84 -10.23
N CYS A 49 -11.25 12.32 -10.13
CA CYS A 49 -10.85 11.39 -9.09
C CYS A 49 -9.37 11.53 -8.75
N SER A 50 -9.02 11.07 -7.56
CA SER A 50 -7.63 11.02 -7.14
C SER A 50 -6.98 9.70 -7.56
N ILE A 51 -5.69 9.80 -7.87
CA ILE A 51 -4.82 8.66 -8.19
C ILE A 51 -3.90 8.27 -7.03
N ASN A 52 -4.27 8.63 -5.80
CA ASN A 52 -3.61 8.19 -4.57
C ASN A 52 -3.58 6.66 -4.42
N ASN A 53 -2.59 6.09 -3.74
CA ASN A 53 -2.59 4.66 -3.37
C ASN A 53 -3.61 4.26 -2.28
N CYS A 54 -4.89 4.58 -2.44
CA CYS A 54 -5.93 4.22 -1.47
C CYS A 54 -6.85 3.07 -1.93
N GLY A 55 -6.79 2.65 -3.19
CA GLY A 55 -7.65 1.61 -3.77
C GLY A 55 -9.09 2.03 -4.05
N GLY A 56 -9.64 2.93 -3.24
CA GLY A 56 -11.05 3.31 -3.31
C GLY A 56 -11.50 4.00 -4.60
N ARG A 57 -10.67 4.83 -5.24
CA ARG A 57 -11.03 5.59 -6.48
C ARG A 57 -12.44 6.17 -6.49
N CYS A 58 -12.78 6.92 -5.44
CA CYS A 58 -14.08 7.57 -5.34
C CYS A 58 -14.26 8.68 -6.38
N VAL A 59 -15.50 8.91 -6.79
CA VAL A 59 -15.88 10.06 -7.63
C VAL A 59 -15.88 11.32 -6.78
N ILE A 60 -15.15 12.33 -7.26
CA ILE A 60 -15.05 13.66 -6.68
C ILE A 60 -15.77 14.65 -7.60
N LYS A 61 -16.64 15.48 -7.02
CA LYS A 61 -17.30 16.58 -7.72
C LYS A 61 -16.68 17.90 -7.25
N ALA A 62 -15.88 18.52 -8.09
CA ALA A 62 -15.18 19.77 -7.80
C ALA A 62 -16.00 20.96 -8.34
N TYR A 63 -16.40 21.86 -7.47
CA TYR A 63 -17.10 23.09 -7.83
C TYR A 63 -16.07 24.20 -8.04
N VAL A 64 -16.06 24.80 -9.23
CA VAL A 64 -15.04 25.75 -9.65
C VAL A 64 -15.66 27.12 -9.92
N LYS A 65 -15.02 28.16 -9.38
CA LYS A 65 -15.32 29.57 -9.62
C LYS A 65 -14.03 30.27 -10.00
N ASP A 66 -13.99 30.99 -11.13
CA ASP A 66 -12.83 31.80 -11.55
C ASP A 66 -11.48 31.03 -11.49
N GLY A 67 -11.48 29.75 -11.91
CA GLY A 67 -10.28 28.90 -11.89
C GLY A 67 -9.88 28.36 -10.51
N VAL A 68 -10.72 28.52 -9.49
CA VAL A 68 -10.49 28.05 -8.11
C VAL A 68 -11.54 27.02 -7.70
N VAL A 69 -11.10 25.90 -7.11
CA VAL A 69 -11.98 24.91 -6.50
C VAL A 69 -12.52 25.46 -5.18
N VAL A 70 -13.77 25.90 -5.17
CA VAL A 70 -14.41 26.49 -3.97
C VAL A 70 -15.03 25.42 -3.06
N ARG A 71 -15.40 24.26 -3.61
CA ARG A 71 -16.02 23.16 -2.86
C ARG A 71 -15.71 21.81 -3.49
N VAL A 72 -15.58 20.79 -2.64
CA VAL A 72 -15.49 19.39 -3.04
C VAL A 72 -16.69 18.64 -2.48
N ALA A 73 -17.38 17.89 -3.34
CA ALA A 73 -18.40 16.93 -2.96
C ALA A 73 -18.04 15.52 -3.47
N THR A 74 -18.91 14.57 -3.14
CA THR A 74 -18.76 13.14 -3.42
C THR A 74 -19.84 12.67 -4.39
N ASP A 75 -19.72 11.45 -4.89
CA ASP A 75 -20.85 10.75 -5.49
C ASP A 75 -22.10 10.78 -4.59
N THR A 76 -23.22 11.19 -5.17
CA THR A 76 -24.53 11.24 -4.51
C THR A 76 -25.53 10.28 -5.15
N GLN A 77 -25.08 9.42 -6.08
CA GLN A 77 -25.94 8.42 -6.67
C GLN A 77 -26.58 7.55 -5.58
N LYS A 78 -27.86 7.25 -5.82
CA LYS A 78 -28.71 6.35 -5.04
C LYS A 78 -29.13 5.20 -5.96
N SER A 79 -28.17 4.46 -6.49
CA SER A 79 -28.50 3.22 -7.19
C SER A 79 -28.91 2.19 -6.14
N GLY A 80 -30.09 1.59 -6.34
CA GLY A 80 -30.48 0.34 -5.67
C GLY A 80 -29.96 -0.91 -6.43
N ASP A 81 -29.25 -0.68 -7.53
CA ASP A 81 -28.67 -1.70 -8.42
C ASP A 81 -27.22 -2.01 -7.99
N PRO A 82 -26.94 -3.25 -7.52
CA PRO A 82 -25.62 -3.68 -7.10
C PRO A 82 -24.54 -3.67 -8.19
N SER A 83 -24.91 -3.55 -9.47
CA SER A 83 -23.95 -3.46 -10.60
C SER A 83 -23.38 -2.04 -10.80
N ILE A 84 -24.03 -1.03 -10.21
CA ILE A 84 -23.61 0.38 -10.28
C ILE A 84 -23.52 0.99 -8.89
N PRO A 85 -22.73 0.42 -7.96
CA PRO A 85 -22.68 0.85 -6.58
C PRO A 85 -22.13 2.28 -6.45
N PRO A 86 -22.60 3.07 -5.45
CA PRO A 86 -22.20 4.46 -5.29
C PRO A 86 -20.71 4.58 -4.88
N LEU A 87 -19.96 5.46 -5.56
CA LEU A 87 -18.51 5.62 -5.40
C LEU A 87 -18.17 6.79 -4.46
N ARG A 88 -18.68 6.71 -3.23
CA ARG A 88 -18.59 7.80 -2.24
C ARG A 88 -17.18 8.01 -1.67
N ALA A 89 -16.76 9.27 -1.64
CA ALA A 89 -15.54 9.71 -0.99
C ALA A 89 -15.60 9.55 0.53
N CYS A 90 -14.53 8.97 1.08
CA CYS A 90 -14.26 8.91 2.51
C CYS A 90 -13.76 10.26 3.06
N VAL A 91 -13.42 10.33 4.35
CA VAL A 91 -12.93 11.55 5.01
C VAL A 91 -11.71 12.17 4.30
N ARG A 92 -10.77 11.35 3.81
CA ARG A 92 -9.61 11.81 3.03
C ARG A 92 -10.04 12.48 1.72
N GLY A 93 -10.98 11.85 1.00
CA GLY A 93 -11.44 12.39 -0.27
C GLY A 93 -12.25 13.66 -0.14
N ARG A 94 -13.00 13.82 0.96
CA ARG A 94 -13.69 15.09 1.28
C ARG A 94 -12.73 16.23 1.63
N ASN A 95 -11.48 15.91 1.98
CA ASN A 95 -10.45 16.87 2.34
C ASN A 95 -9.53 17.28 1.16
N TYR A 96 -9.80 16.82 -0.07
CA TYR A 96 -8.92 17.10 -1.22
C TYR A 96 -8.69 18.59 -1.51
N ARG A 97 -9.67 19.45 -1.25
CA ARG A 97 -9.49 20.91 -1.41
C ARG A 97 -8.37 21.45 -0.52
N ASN A 98 -8.28 20.97 0.72
CA ASN A 98 -7.25 21.40 1.66
C ASN A 98 -5.87 20.90 1.25
N LEU A 99 -5.78 19.73 0.60
CA LEU A 99 -4.53 19.26 -0.03
C LEU A 99 -4.08 20.21 -1.14
N LEU A 100 -4.99 20.60 -2.04
CA LEU A 100 -4.70 21.43 -3.21
C LEU A 100 -4.14 22.80 -2.84
N TYR A 101 -4.73 23.45 -1.82
CA TYR A 101 -4.41 24.80 -1.38
C TYR A 101 -3.62 24.87 -0.07
N HIS A 102 -3.02 23.76 0.35
CA HIS A 102 -2.24 23.74 1.59
C HIS A 102 -1.09 24.76 1.53
N PRO A 103 -0.84 25.56 2.58
CA PRO A 103 0.22 26.58 2.58
C PRO A 103 1.62 26.01 2.34
N ASP A 104 1.90 24.81 2.88
CA ASP A 104 3.19 24.13 2.77
C ASP A 104 3.42 23.40 1.43
N ARG A 105 2.51 23.54 0.47
CA ARG A 105 2.65 22.91 -0.85
C ARG A 105 3.92 23.42 -1.53
N LEU A 106 4.66 22.52 -2.18
CA LEU A 106 5.82 22.87 -3.01
C LEU A 106 5.36 23.69 -4.22
N LYS A 107 6.11 24.76 -4.52
CA LYS A 107 5.71 25.77 -5.52
C LYS A 107 6.67 25.89 -6.70
N TYR A 108 7.95 25.56 -6.48
CA TYR A 108 9.06 25.80 -7.40
C TYR A 108 10.06 24.64 -7.34
N PRO A 109 10.82 24.37 -8.41
CA PRO A 109 11.94 23.43 -8.34
C PRO A 109 13.02 23.99 -7.42
N MET A 110 13.67 23.10 -6.68
CA MET A 110 14.64 23.48 -5.66
C MET A 110 15.86 22.56 -5.65
N LYS A 111 17.01 23.14 -5.31
CA LYS A 111 18.30 22.46 -5.18
C LYS A 111 18.78 22.49 -3.75
N ARG A 112 19.33 21.36 -3.29
CA ARG A 112 19.86 21.23 -1.93
C ARG A 112 21.07 22.15 -1.72
N VAL A 113 21.09 22.87 -0.60
CA VAL A 113 22.21 23.74 -0.18
C VAL A 113 22.76 23.41 1.21
N GLY A 114 22.24 22.36 1.85
CA GLY A 114 22.71 21.85 3.14
C GLY A 114 22.97 20.34 3.09
N ARG A 115 23.18 19.73 4.25
CA ARG A 115 23.30 18.26 4.35
C ARG A 115 21.95 17.62 3.99
N ARG A 116 21.97 16.42 3.37
CA ARG A 116 20.76 15.62 3.17
C ARG A 116 20.05 15.43 4.52
N GLY A 117 18.72 15.51 4.50
CA GLY A 117 17.88 15.42 5.71
C GLY A 117 17.59 16.76 6.39
N GLU A 118 18.45 17.79 6.25
CA GLU A 118 18.23 19.11 6.90
C GLU A 118 17.05 19.90 6.30
N GLY A 119 16.60 19.54 5.09
CA GLY A 119 15.51 20.25 4.42
C GLY A 119 15.90 21.66 3.93
N LYS A 120 17.19 21.95 3.78
CA LYS A 120 17.69 23.26 3.30
C LYS A 120 17.87 23.25 1.79
N PHE A 121 17.04 24.06 1.12
CA PHE A 121 17.02 24.17 -0.32
C PHE A 121 16.97 25.63 -0.76
N GLU A 122 17.49 25.90 -1.94
CA GLU A 122 17.28 27.15 -2.67
C GLU A 122 16.40 26.91 -3.90
N ARG A 123 15.61 27.92 -4.27
CA ARG A 123 14.82 27.87 -5.50
C ARG A 123 15.76 27.99 -6.71
N ILE A 124 15.54 27.13 -7.69
CA ILE A 124 16.23 27.17 -8.99
C ILE A 124 15.22 27.36 -10.12
N SER A 125 15.69 27.49 -11.35
CA SER A 125 14.82 27.45 -12.53
C SER A 125 14.52 26.00 -12.93
N TRP A 126 13.44 25.79 -13.69
CA TRP A 126 13.18 24.49 -14.32
C TRP A 126 14.29 24.07 -15.28
N GLU A 127 14.87 25.02 -16.02
CA GLU A 127 15.97 24.74 -16.94
C GLU A 127 17.21 24.20 -16.19
N GLU A 128 17.59 24.80 -15.06
CA GLU A 128 18.69 24.28 -14.23
C GLU A 128 18.37 22.88 -13.67
N ALA A 129 17.14 22.66 -13.21
CA ALA A 129 16.73 21.37 -12.68
C ALA A 129 16.82 20.26 -13.75
N ILE A 130 16.31 20.54 -14.95
CA ILE A 130 16.30 19.60 -16.08
C ILE A 130 17.72 19.30 -16.56
N GLU A 131 18.56 20.34 -16.70
CA GLU A 131 19.96 20.17 -17.09
C GLU A 131 20.71 19.31 -16.08
N THR A 132 20.53 19.58 -14.78
CA THR A 132 21.16 18.81 -13.70
C THR A 132 20.71 17.34 -13.72
N ILE A 133 19.42 17.08 -13.91
CA ILE A 133 18.90 15.71 -13.97
C ILE A 133 19.47 14.98 -15.20
N ALA A 134 19.48 15.60 -16.37
CA ALA A 134 20.02 15.00 -17.59
C ALA A 134 21.53 14.73 -17.46
N SER A 135 22.30 15.68 -16.90
CA SER A 135 23.73 15.52 -16.70
C SER A 135 24.04 14.38 -15.73
N GLU A 136 23.30 14.25 -14.63
CA GLU A 136 23.51 13.19 -13.65
C GLU A 136 23.09 11.80 -14.15
N ILE A 137 21.99 11.70 -14.92
CA ILE A 137 21.63 10.44 -15.61
C ILE A 137 22.78 9.96 -16.49
N LYS A 138 23.36 10.88 -17.28
CA LYS A 138 24.45 10.57 -18.20
C LYS A 138 25.73 10.23 -17.46
N ARG A 139 26.19 11.11 -16.56
CA ARG A 139 27.43 10.94 -15.78
C ARG A 139 27.44 9.62 -15.02
N ILE A 140 26.37 9.31 -14.28
CA ILE A 140 26.28 8.09 -13.48
C ILE A 140 26.17 6.85 -14.37
N GLY A 141 25.39 6.93 -15.46
CA GLY A 141 25.30 5.86 -16.46
C GLY A 141 26.66 5.55 -17.11
N ASP A 142 27.41 6.57 -17.52
CA ASP A 142 28.73 6.44 -18.17
C ASP A 142 29.80 5.93 -17.19
N THR A 143 29.71 6.32 -15.90
CA THR A 143 30.72 5.98 -14.89
C THR A 143 30.52 4.59 -14.29
N TYR A 144 29.27 4.25 -13.96
CA TYR A 144 28.94 3.05 -13.16
C TYR A 144 28.11 2.02 -13.92
N GLY A 145 27.64 2.34 -15.12
CA GLY A 145 26.75 1.48 -15.90
C GLY A 145 25.27 1.58 -15.48
N PRO A 146 24.38 0.96 -16.25
CA PRO A 146 22.93 1.15 -16.13
C PRO A 146 22.33 0.61 -14.83
N GLU A 147 22.91 -0.43 -14.23
CA GLU A 147 22.47 -1.03 -12.96
C GLU A 147 22.64 -0.09 -11.76
N SER A 148 23.44 0.98 -11.89
CA SER A 148 23.59 2.01 -10.83
C SER A 148 22.39 2.95 -10.74
N ARG A 149 21.48 2.92 -11.72
CA ARG A 149 20.33 3.81 -11.83
C ARG A 149 19.10 3.09 -11.31
N TYR A 150 18.41 3.71 -10.35
CA TYR A 150 17.27 3.09 -9.67
C TYR A 150 16.08 4.03 -9.62
N VAL A 151 14.90 3.51 -9.95
CA VAL A 151 13.64 4.20 -9.68
C VAL A 151 13.01 3.52 -8.47
N ASN A 152 13.01 4.22 -7.34
CA ASN A 152 12.54 3.69 -6.07
C ASN A 152 11.06 3.28 -6.14
N TYR A 153 10.69 2.26 -5.36
CA TYR A 153 9.28 1.96 -5.15
C TYR A 153 8.61 3.19 -4.53
N ALA A 154 7.60 3.71 -5.21
CA ALA A 154 6.82 4.87 -4.78
C ALA A 154 5.39 4.70 -5.29
N SER A 155 4.42 5.06 -4.46
CA SER A 155 3.02 4.77 -4.73
C SER A 155 2.07 5.95 -4.50
N GLY A 156 2.50 7.06 -3.91
CA GLY A 156 1.66 8.19 -3.48
C GLY A 156 0.59 8.62 -4.48
N GLN A 157 0.86 9.63 -5.33
CA GLN A 157 -0.03 10.08 -6.41
C GLN A 157 0.39 9.45 -7.75
N SER A 158 0.42 8.12 -7.82
CA SER A 158 1.06 7.39 -8.92
C SER A 158 0.18 6.33 -9.60
N TRP A 159 -1.09 6.18 -9.22
CA TRP A 159 -1.96 5.10 -9.70
C TRP A 159 -3.03 5.55 -10.70
N GLY A 160 -2.62 6.43 -11.60
CA GLY A 160 -3.33 6.72 -12.85
C GLY A 160 -2.62 6.03 -14.02
N LEU A 161 -3.01 6.38 -15.24
CA LEU A 161 -2.39 5.89 -16.49
C LEU A 161 -0.94 6.35 -16.64
N HIS A 162 -0.63 7.54 -16.14
CA HIS A 162 0.66 8.19 -16.29
C HIS A 162 1.21 8.54 -14.92
N SER A 163 2.35 7.96 -14.56
CA SER A 163 3.01 8.24 -13.29
C SER A 163 4.44 8.73 -13.54
N GLY A 164 4.91 9.66 -12.71
CA GLY A 164 6.30 10.12 -12.78
C GLY A 164 7.31 8.98 -12.66
N ARG A 165 6.97 7.91 -11.91
CA ARG A 165 7.75 6.68 -11.84
C ARG A 165 7.93 6.03 -13.21
N ASN A 166 6.85 5.89 -13.98
CA ASN A 166 6.90 5.30 -15.32
C ASN A 166 7.61 6.23 -16.31
N SER A 167 7.46 7.55 -16.18
CA SER A 167 8.20 8.53 -16.98
C SER A 167 9.71 8.44 -16.74
N ALA A 168 10.15 8.39 -15.47
CA ALA A 168 11.55 8.19 -15.11
C ALA A 168 12.11 6.88 -15.67
N ARG A 169 11.35 5.78 -15.54
CA ARG A 169 11.71 4.47 -16.11
C ARG A 169 11.84 4.50 -17.63
N LYS A 170 10.93 5.16 -18.34
CA LYS A 170 10.98 5.27 -19.82
C LYS A 170 12.22 6.02 -20.27
N VAL A 171 12.57 7.15 -19.64
CA VAL A 171 13.83 7.87 -19.95
C VAL A 171 15.05 6.99 -19.67
N LEU A 172 15.10 6.31 -18.53
CA LEU A 172 16.23 5.45 -18.19
C LEU A 172 16.37 4.25 -19.14
N ALA A 173 15.27 3.61 -19.51
CA ALA A 173 15.26 2.52 -20.49
C ALA A 173 15.80 2.96 -21.86
N LEU A 174 15.36 4.12 -22.35
CA LEU A 174 15.83 4.70 -23.62
C LEU A 174 17.31 5.13 -23.58
N THR A 175 17.89 5.29 -22.39
CA THR A 175 19.29 5.71 -22.19
C THR A 175 20.15 4.60 -21.57
N GLY A 176 19.80 3.33 -21.81
CA GLY A 176 20.63 2.16 -21.50
C GLY A 176 20.13 1.27 -20.34
N GLY A 177 19.01 1.63 -19.69
CA GLY A 177 18.36 0.79 -18.68
C GLY A 177 18.64 1.16 -17.23
N TYR A 178 17.99 0.45 -16.32
CA TYR A 178 18.04 0.70 -14.88
C TYR A 178 17.87 -0.60 -14.10
N LEU A 179 18.33 -0.66 -12.85
CA LEU A 179 18.09 -1.82 -11.98
C LEU A 179 16.59 -1.95 -11.68
N ASN A 180 16.00 -3.11 -12.02
CA ASN A 180 14.58 -3.36 -11.72
C ASN A 180 14.38 -3.70 -10.25
N TYR A 181 13.12 -3.64 -9.85
CA TYR A 181 12.67 -4.31 -8.63
C TYR A 181 11.42 -5.15 -8.91
N ARG A 182 11.23 -6.18 -8.10
CA ARG A 182 10.00 -6.98 -7.98
C ARG A 182 9.34 -6.79 -6.62
N ASN A 183 8.12 -7.30 -6.48
CA ASN A 183 7.26 -7.17 -5.32
C ASN A 183 6.90 -5.70 -5.01
N ASP A 184 6.23 -5.50 -3.88
CA ASP A 184 5.84 -4.21 -3.33
C ASP A 184 5.71 -4.31 -1.79
N TYR A 185 5.54 -3.16 -1.12
CA TYR A 185 5.42 -3.07 0.35
C TYR A 185 4.03 -3.43 0.88
N SER A 186 3.08 -3.75 0.00
CA SER A 186 1.67 -3.96 0.30
C SER A 186 1.32 -5.44 0.34
N SER A 187 1.66 -6.22 -0.69
CA SER A 187 1.28 -7.62 -0.91
C SER A 187 2.47 -8.54 -1.26
N GLY A 188 3.72 -8.08 -1.12
CA GLY A 188 4.92 -8.78 -1.60
C GLY A 188 5.08 -10.25 -1.19
N ALA A 189 4.79 -10.62 0.07
CA ALA A 189 4.89 -12.01 0.51
C ALA A 189 3.75 -12.87 -0.07
N GLY A 190 2.53 -12.35 -0.12
CA GLY A 190 1.40 -13.01 -0.79
C GLY A 190 1.62 -13.24 -2.28
N ASN A 191 2.15 -12.23 -2.98
CA ASN A 191 2.43 -12.30 -4.43
C ASN A 191 3.39 -13.44 -4.80
N VAL A 192 4.28 -13.83 -3.87
CA VAL A 192 5.21 -14.95 -4.04
C VAL A 192 4.61 -16.26 -3.50
N ALA A 193 3.92 -16.22 -2.37
CA ALA A 193 3.47 -17.42 -1.67
C ALA A 193 2.23 -18.10 -2.29
N THR A 194 1.22 -17.33 -2.71
CA THR A 194 -0.04 -17.88 -3.25
C THR A 194 0.15 -18.71 -4.54
N PRO A 195 1.02 -18.32 -5.49
CA PRO A 195 1.29 -19.13 -6.68
C PRO A 195 1.85 -20.53 -6.38
N PHE A 196 2.54 -20.75 -5.25
CA PHE A 196 2.97 -22.10 -4.87
C PHE A 196 1.81 -23.03 -4.48
N THR A 197 0.61 -22.49 -4.25
CA THR A 197 -0.59 -23.28 -3.93
C THR A 197 -1.56 -23.34 -5.11
N TYR A 198 -1.80 -22.23 -5.80
CA TYR A 198 -2.79 -22.15 -6.88
C TYR A 198 -2.22 -21.94 -8.29
N GLY A 199 -0.92 -21.71 -8.43
CA GLY A 199 -0.27 -21.34 -9.69
C GLY A 199 -0.40 -19.86 -10.05
N THR A 200 -1.32 -19.13 -9.41
CA THR A 200 -1.62 -17.72 -9.71
C THR A 200 -1.99 -16.94 -8.45
N ASN A 201 -1.91 -15.60 -8.52
CA ASN A 201 -2.42 -14.71 -7.48
C ASN A 201 -3.91 -14.38 -7.63
N ASN A 202 -4.52 -14.72 -8.78
CA ASN A 202 -5.93 -14.47 -9.09
C ASN A 202 -6.86 -15.48 -8.39
N SER A 203 -6.81 -15.50 -7.06
CA SER A 203 -7.56 -16.42 -6.21
C SER A 203 -8.86 -15.85 -5.64
N GLY A 204 -9.17 -14.58 -5.93
CA GLY A 204 -10.33 -13.88 -5.40
C GLY A 204 -11.61 -14.11 -6.22
N SER A 205 -12.75 -13.87 -5.58
CA SER A 205 -14.05 -13.70 -6.23
C SER A 205 -14.42 -12.22 -6.25
N SER A 206 -15.27 -11.76 -7.16
CA SER A 206 -15.74 -10.37 -7.13
C SER A 206 -16.58 -10.10 -5.88
N PHE A 207 -16.60 -8.86 -5.36
CA PHE A 207 -17.26 -8.57 -4.08
C PHE A 207 -18.78 -8.74 -4.09
N ASP A 208 -19.43 -8.63 -5.25
CA ASP A 208 -20.85 -8.96 -5.45
C ASP A 208 -21.16 -10.45 -5.14
N SER A 209 -20.19 -11.36 -5.27
CA SER A 209 -20.34 -12.77 -4.86
C SER A 209 -20.66 -12.92 -3.38
N LEU A 210 -20.25 -11.97 -2.53
CA LEU A 210 -20.47 -12.00 -1.09
C LEU A 210 -21.96 -11.85 -0.72
N LEU A 211 -22.78 -11.33 -1.63
CA LEU A 211 -24.24 -11.28 -1.45
C LEU A 211 -24.87 -12.67 -1.31
N HIS A 212 -24.14 -13.73 -1.72
CA HIS A 212 -24.56 -15.13 -1.67
C HIS A 212 -23.93 -15.92 -0.51
N SER A 213 -23.04 -15.32 0.26
CA SER A 213 -22.38 -15.97 1.39
C SER A 213 -23.31 -16.10 2.59
N LYS A 214 -23.18 -17.19 3.34
CA LYS A 214 -23.87 -17.37 4.64
C LYS A 214 -22.95 -17.14 5.84
N TYR A 215 -21.64 -17.33 5.63
CA TYR A 215 -20.62 -17.14 6.66
C TYR A 215 -19.40 -16.45 6.04
N ILE A 216 -18.98 -15.31 6.60
CA ILE A 216 -17.85 -14.53 6.09
C ILE A 216 -16.85 -14.37 7.22
N ILE A 217 -15.62 -14.86 7.03
CA ILE A 217 -14.48 -14.59 7.90
C ILE A 217 -13.65 -13.49 7.24
N LEU A 218 -13.61 -12.33 7.89
CA LEU A 218 -12.69 -11.24 7.59
C LEU A 218 -11.46 -11.43 8.49
N TRP A 219 -10.34 -11.88 7.92
CA TRP A 219 -9.12 -12.14 8.70
C TRP A 219 -8.07 -11.08 8.42
N GLY A 220 -7.86 -10.14 9.36
CA GLY A 220 -7.00 -8.96 9.17
C GLY A 220 -7.51 -7.96 8.13
N GLN A 221 -8.81 -7.99 7.83
CA GLN A 221 -9.48 -7.13 6.83
C GLN A 221 -10.14 -5.92 7.51
N ASN A 222 -9.86 -4.70 7.01
CA ASN A 222 -10.42 -3.46 7.57
C ASN A 222 -11.04 -2.50 6.52
N PRO A 223 -12.04 -2.94 5.73
CA PRO A 223 -12.65 -2.15 4.66
C PRO A 223 -13.27 -0.82 5.13
N SER A 224 -13.70 -0.67 6.39
CA SER A 224 -14.25 0.59 6.90
C SER A 224 -13.22 1.73 7.00
N GLU A 225 -11.94 1.42 7.18
CA GLU A 225 -10.89 2.45 7.33
C GLU A 225 -10.02 2.57 6.08
N MET A 226 -9.60 1.45 5.49
CA MET A 226 -8.66 1.47 4.35
C MET A 226 -9.34 1.80 3.03
N ILE A 227 -10.63 1.46 2.86
CA ILE A 227 -11.40 1.65 1.61
C ILE A 227 -10.68 1.02 0.41
N PHE A 228 -10.38 -0.27 0.52
CA PHE A 228 -9.70 -1.08 -0.50
C PHE A 228 -10.32 -1.00 -1.89
N SER A 229 -11.65 -0.89 -1.89
CA SER A 229 -12.49 -0.50 -3.02
C SER A 229 -13.71 0.21 -2.45
N THR A 230 -14.23 1.23 -3.13
CA THR A 230 -15.39 1.97 -2.60
C THR A 230 -16.64 1.10 -2.43
N PRO A 231 -17.01 0.23 -3.38
CA PRO A 231 -18.18 -0.64 -3.26
C PRO A 231 -18.09 -1.74 -2.21
N TYR A 232 -16.89 -2.12 -1.75
CA TYR A 232 -16.71 -3.31 -0.90
C TYR A 232 -17.60 -3.28 0.37
N ARG A 233 -17.71 -2.10 0.99
CA ARG A 233 -18.58 -1.91 2.17
C ARG A 233 -20.06 -2.11 1.87
N GLU A 234 -20.52 -1.69 0.70
CA GLU A 234 -21.93 -1.84 0.28
C GLU A 234 -22.27 -3.32 0.10
N TYR A 235 -21.35 -4.12 -0.47
CA TYR A 235 -21.54 -5.57 -0.60
C TYR A 235 -21.53 -6.30 0.75
N LEU A 236 -20.69 -5.91 1.71
CA LEU A 236 -20.73 -6.47 3.06
C LEU A 236 -22.05 -6.13 3.79
N MET A 237 -22.55 -4.90 3.61
CA MET A 237 -23.88 -4.52 4.12
C MET A 237 -24.99 -5.35 3.48
N GLY A 238 -24.91 -5.56 2.16
CA GLY A 238 -25.85 -6.41 1.43
C GLY A 238 -25.81 -7.86 1.90
N ALA A 239 -24.62 -8.44 2.07
CA ALA A 239 -24.44 -9.79 2.59
C ALA A 239 -25.05 -9.96 3.99
N LYS A 240 -24.79 -9.01 4.89
CA LYS A 240 -25.37 -9.01 6.24
C LYS A 240 -26.90 -8.92 6.20
N LYS A 241 -27.45 -8.06 5.32
CA LYS A 241 -28.90 -7.95 5.11
C LYS A 241 -29.50 -9.25 4.56
N ASN A 242 -28.75 -10.00 3.77
CA ASN A 242 -29.12 -11.32 3.25
C ASN A 242 -28.94 -12.46 4.29
N GLY A 243 -28.52 -12.14 5.52
CA GLY A 243 -28.40 -13.10 6.62
C GLY A 243 -27.01 -13.72 6.80
N ALA A 244 -25.97 -13.20 6.12
CA ALA A 244 -24.61 -13.66 6.34
C ALA A 244 -24.13 -13.32 7.77
N LYS A 245 -23.57 -14.30 8.49
CA LYS A 245 -22.83 -14.05 9.73
C LYS A 245 -21.40 -13.63 9.38
N ILE A 246 -20.95 -12.49 9.89
CA ILE A 246 -19.63 -11.92 9.60
C ILE A 246 -18.76 -11.98 10.86
N ILE A 247 -17.63 -12.67 10.78
CA ILE A 247 -16.63 -12.77 11.86
C ILE A 247 -15.41 -11.94 11.47
N LEU A 248 -14.86 -11.17 12.41
CA LEU A 248 -13.60 -10.47 12.25
C LEU A 248 -12.53 -11.08 13.15
N ILE A 249 -11.44 -11.58 12.58
CA ILE A 249 -10.24 -12.00 13.32
C ILE A 249 -9.17 -10.93 13.10
N ASP A 250 -8.85 -10.18 14.16
CA ASP A 250 -7.92 -9.04 14.12
C ASP A 250 -7.41 -8.73 15.54
N PRO A 251 -6.15 -8.35 15.76
CA PRO A 251 -5.69 -7.88 17.08
C PRO A 251 -6.40 -6.60 17.57
N ARG A 252 -7.11 -5.89 16.70
CA ARG A 252 -7.79 -4.63 17.00
C ARG A 252 -9.29 -4.74 16.75
N TYR A 253 -10.10 -4.22 17.68
CA TYR A 253 -11.54 -4.02 17.46
C TYR A 253 -11.75 -2.81 16.55
N THR A 254 -11.62 -3.03 15.24
CA THR A 254 -11.60 -1.98 14.20
C THR A 254 -12.97 -1.33 13.94
N ASP A 255 -13.01 -0.26 13.13
CA ASP A 255 -14.31 0.30 12.69
C ASP A 255 -15.05 -0.66 11.72
N THR A 256 -14.37 -1.68 11.17
CA THR A 256 -15.00 -2.79 10.44
C THR A 256 -15.73 -3.72 11.41
N ALA A 257 -15.13 -4.01 12.58
CA ALA A 257 -15.77 -4.80 13.63
C ALA A 257 -17.11 -4.17 14.03
N ILE A 258 -17.10 -2.86 14.28
CA ILE A 258 -18.29 -2.09 14.68
C ILE A 258 -19.35 -2.08 13.57
N ALA A 259 -18.93 -1.89 12.32
CA ALA A 259 -19.86 -1.69 11.23
C ALA A 259 -20.53 -2.98 10.73
N PHE A 260 -19.80 -4.11 10.74
CA PHE A 260 -20.22 -5.30 10.01
C PHE A 260 -20.15 -6.59 10.83
N ALA A 261 -19.21 -6.73 11.76
CA ALA A 261 -18.96 -8.01 12.41
C ALA A 261 -20.06 -8.35 13.44
N ASP A 262 -20.55 -9.58 13.37
CA ASP A 262 -21.35 -10.20 14.43
C ASP A 262 -20.46 -10.62 15.61
N GLU A 263 -19.19 -10.90 15.33
CA GLU A 263 -18.21 -11.30 16.33
C GLU A 263 -16.80 -10.80 15.99
N TRP A 264 -16.06 -10.37 17.01
CA TRP A 264 -14.64 -10.07 16.92
C TRP A 264 -13.84 -11.06 17.75
N ILE A 265 -12.80 -11.64 17.14
CA ILE A 265 -11.89 -12.58 17.76
C ILE A 265 -10.51 -11.91 17.86
N PRO A 266 -10.07 -11.52 19.06
CA PRO A 266 -8.77 -10.90 19.29
C PRO A 266 -7.66 -11.95 19.20
N ILE A 267 -6.85 -11.88 18.15
CA ILE A 267 -5.68 -12.74 17.97
C ILE A 267 -4.39 -11.99 18.30
N LYS A 268 -3.35 -12.70 18.76
CA LYS A 268 -2.00 -12.13 18.87
C LYS A 268 -1.36 -12.00 17.48
N PRO A 269 -0.64 -10.91 17.18
CA PRO A 269 0.14 -10.78 15.95
C PRO A 269 1.12 -11.94 15.77
N THR A 270 1.41 -12.32 14.52
CA THR A 270 2.36 -13.40 14.15
C THR A 270 1.93 -14.81 14.54
N THR A 271 0.66 -15.02 14.91
CA THR A 271 0.16 -16.33 15.38
C THR A 271 -1.05 -16.85 14.61
N ASP A 272 -1.41 -16.15 13.53
CA ASP A 272 -2.58 -16.47 12.69
C ASP A 272 -2.55 -17.93 12.21
N ASN A 273 -1.39 -18.42 11.76
CA ASN A 273 -1.24 -19.81 11.32
C ASN A 273 -1.41 -20.84 12.43
N ALA A 274 -1.10 -20.52 13.69
CA ALA A 274 -1.36 -21.46 14.79
C ALA A 274 -2.88 -21.69 14.94
N MET A 275 -3.68 -20.62 14.84
CA MET A 275 -5.13 -20.74 14.84
C MET A 275 -5.63 -21.47 13.58
N MET A 276 -5.08 -21.18 12.40
CA MET A 276 -5.48 -21.87 11.16
C MET A 276 -5.16 -23.37 11.20
N ASP A 277 -3.99 -23.75 11.71
CA ASP A 277 -3.57 -25.15 11.88
C ASP A 277 -4.52 -25.87 12.84
N ALA A 278 -4.89 -25.24 13.96
CA ALA A 278 -5.86 -25.82 14.90
C ALA A 278 -7.29 -25.89 14.36
N MET A 279 -7.71 -24.93 13.54
CA MET A 279 -8.95 -25.07 12.78
C MET A 279 -8.89 -26.29 11.84
N GLY A 280 -7.77 -26.46 11.12
CA GLY A 280 -7.53 -27.62 10.27
C GLY A 280 -7.59 -28.93 11.04
N TYR A 281 -6.96 -29.00 12.22
CA TYR A 281 -7.01 -30.16 13.11
C TYR A 281 -8.44 -30.52 13.50
N VAL A 282 -9.26 -29.55 13.95
CA VAL A 282 -10.67 -29.79 14.30
C VAL A 282 -11.46 -30.30 13.10
N ILE A 283 -11.30 -29.65 11.94
CA ILE A 283 -12.01 -30.02 10.71
C ILE A 283 -11.69 -31.47 10.32
N VAL A 284 -10.41 -31.87 10.39
CA VAL A 284 -9.98 -33.22 10.01
C VAL A 284 -10.41 -34.26 11.04
N THR A 285 -10.18 -34.02 12.34
CA THR A 285 -10.48 -35.00 13.40
C THR A 285 -11.98 -35.23 13.59
N GLU A 286 -12.80 -34.21 13.32
CA GLU A 286 -14.27 -34.33 13.32
C GLU A 286 -14.84 -34.77 11.95
N LYS A 287 -13.98 -35.02 10.95
CA LYS A 287 -14.35 -35.46 9.60
C LYS A 287 -15.31 -34.49 8.90
N LEU A 288 -15.05 -33.19 9.05
CA LEU A 288 -15.82 -32.09 8.44
C LEU A 288 -15.20 -31.59 7.13
N HIS A 289 -14.05 -32.12 6.73
CA HIS A 289 -13.41 -31.76 5.46
C HIS A 289 -14.16 -32.35 4.25
N ASP A 290 -14.06 -31.67 3.10
CA ASP A 290 -14.58 -32.16 1.82
C ASP A 290 -13.56 -33.11 1.17
N GLN A 291 -13.63 -34.40 1.53
CA GLN A 291 -12.71 -35.42 1.02
C GLN A 291 -12.75 -35.54 -0.51
N ALA A 292 -13.95 -35.49 -1.11
CA ALA A 292 -14.09 -35.61 -2.56
C ALA A 292 -13.42 -34.44 -3.30
N PHE A 293 -13.48 -33.24 -2.73
CA PHE A 293 -12.75 -32.09 -3.25
C PHE A 293 -11.22 -32.30 -3.13
N LEU A 294 -10.74 -32.76 -1.98
CA LEU A 294 -9.32 -32.95 -1.72
C LEU A 294 -8.72 -34.01 -2.66
N ASP A 295 -9.37 -35.18 -2.82
CA ASP A 295 -8.89 -36.27 -3.69
C ASP A 295 -8.78 -35.82 -5.15
N LYS A 296 -9.81 -35.09 -5.61
CA LYS A 296 -9.91 -34.69 -7.01
C LYS A 296 -8.99 -33.51 -7.34
N TYR A 297 -9.00 -32.46 -6.53
CA TYR A 297 -8.41 -31.16 -6.90
C TYR A 297 -7.11 -30.83 -6.17
N CYS A 298 -6.70 -31.59 -5.15
CA CYS A 298 -5.52 -31.25 -4.35
C CYS A 298 -4.41 -32.31 -4.44
N VAL A 299 -3.19 -31.90 -4.12
CA VAL A 299 -2.05 -32.76 -3.80
C VAL A 299 -1.48 -32.38 -2.43
N GLY A 300 -1.01 -33.36 -1.68
CA GLY A 300 -0.34 -33.18 -0.39
C GLY A 300 -1.25 -33.11 0.85
N PHE A 301 -2.55 -33.37 0.71
CA PHE A 301 -3.45 -33.44 1.86
C PHE A 301 -3.10 -34.61 2.79
N ASP A 302 -3.03 -35.81 2.22
CA ASP A 302 -2.72 -37.06 2.90
C ASP A 302 -1.60 -37.82 2.19
N GLY A 303 -1.22 -38.96 2.77
CA GLY A 303 -0.14 -39.80 2.25
C GLY A 303 -0.40 -40.44 0.88
N ASP A 304 -1.66 -40.56 0.44
CA ASP A 304 -2.00 -41.16 -0.86
C ASP A 304 -1.96 -40.12 -1.99
N HIS A 305 -2.09 -38.84 -1.63
CA HIS A 305 -2.01 -37.71 -2.55
C HIS A 305 -0.67 -36.95 -2.49
N MET A 306 0.37 -37.54 -1.89
CA MET A 306 1.71 -36.97 -1.87
C MET A 306 2.41 -37.07 -3.24
N PRO A 307 3.26 -36.10 -3.62
CA PRO A 307 4.12 -36.25 -4.79
C PRO A 307 5.04 -37.47 -4.68
N GLU A 308 5.32 -38.10 -5.82
CA GLU A 308 6.18 -39.29 -5.89
C GLU A 308 7.56 -39.03 -5.26
N GLY A 309 8.03 -39.99 -4.45
CA GLY A 309 9.33 -39.93 -3.78
C GLY A 309 9.36 -39.14 -2.47
N ILE A 310 8.23 -38.57 -2.04
CA ILE A 310 8.13 -37.83 -0.77
C ILE A 310 7.40 -38.68 0.27
N SER A 311 7.89 -38.67 1.51
CA SER A 311 7.30 -39.44 2.60
C SER A 311 5.86 -39.00 2.88
N LYS A 312 5.00 -39.98 3.22
CA LYS A 312 3.61 -39.74 3.64
C LYS A 312 3.52 -38.86 4.89
N GLU A 313 4.54 -38.92 5.76
CA GLU A 313 4.63 -38.15 7.00
C GLU A 313 4.84 -36.64 6.78
N GLU A 314 5.15 -36.21 5.54
CA GLU A 314 5.24 -34.78 5.19
C GLU A 314 3.90 -34.19 4.73
N SER A 315 2.85 -35.02 4.66
CA SER A 315 1.51 -34.57 4.28
C SER A 315 0.93 -33.59 5.30
N LEU A 316 -0.03 -32.78 4.84
CA LEU A 316 -0.70 -31.83 5.70
C LEU A 316 -1.38 -32.52 6.90
N ILE A 317 -2.10 -33.62 6.69
CA ILE A 317 -2.78 -34.32 7.78
C ILE A 317 -1.78 -34.86 8.81
N SER A 318 -0.66 -35.42 8.38
CA SER A 318 0.41 -35.90 9.27
C SER A 318 0.97 -34.77 10.12
N TYR A 319 1.16 -33.57 9.55
CA TYR A 319 1.55 -32.38 10.31
C TYR A 319 0.50 -31.95 11.34
N LEU A 320 -0.77 -31.88 10.93
CA LEU A 320 -1.87 -31.49 11.83
C LEU A 320 -2.00 -32.46 13.01
N LEU A 321 -1.86 -33.76 12.76
CA LEU A 321 -1.93 -34.81 13.78
C LEU A 321 -0.65 -34.98 14.60
N GLY A 322 0.45 -34.30 14.22
CA GLY A 322 1.72 -34.36 14.93
C GLY A 322 2.46 -35.68 14.76
N GLU A 323 2.28 -36.38 13.64
CA GLU A 323 2.87 -37.71 13.41
C GLU A 323 4.41 -37.67 13.36
N LYS A 324 4.97 -36.58 12.82
CA LYS A 324 6.42 -36.39 12.68
C LYS A 324 7.07 -35.65 13.86
N ASP A 325 6.42 -34.60 14.36
CA ASP A 325 6.99 -33.74 15.42
C ASP A 325 6.47 -34.06 16.83
N GLY A 326 5.53 -34.99 16.96
CA GLY A 326 4.93 -35.39 18.23
C GLY A 326 3.98 -34.36 18.85
N VAL A 327 3.64 -33.29 18.12
CA VAL A 327 2.79 -32.20 18.62
C VAL A 327 1.55 -32.07 17.75
N PRO A 328 0.42 -32.69 18.14
CA PRO A 328 -0.85 -32.45 17.48
C PRO A 328 -1.23 -30.97 17.57
N LYS A 329 -1.73 -30.39 16.47
CA LYS A 329 -2.08 -28.96 16.39
C LYS A 329 -3.45 -28.72 16.99
N THR A 330 -3.65 -29.10 18.25
CA THR A 330 -4.97 -28.99 18.89
C THR A 330 -5.37 -27.53 19.16
N PRO A 331 -6.66 -27.25 19.38
CA PRO A 331 -7.13 -25.96 19.86
C PRO A 331 -6.43 -25.46 21.14
N GLU A 332 -6.11 -26.34 22.09
CA GLU A 332 -5.39 -25.99 23.32
C GLU A 332 -3.90 -25.69 23.07
N TRP A 333 -3.30 -26.31 22.05
CA TRP A 333 -1.97 -25.94 21.57
C TRP A 333 -1.99 -24.51 21.00
N ALA A 334 -2.95 -24.22 20.11
CA ALA A 334 -3.07 -22.91 19.50
C ALA A 334 -3.44 -21.81 20.51
N GLU A 335 -4.31 -22.10 21.50
CA GLU A 335 -4.73 -21.13 22.53
C GLU A 335 -3.53 -20.53 23.27
N LYS A 336 -2.54 -21.36 23.62
CA LYS A 336 -1.31 -20.92 24.31
C LYS A 336 -0.50 -19.95 23.46
N ILE A 337 -0.51 -20.15 22.14
CA ILE A 337 0.27 -19.37 21.17
C ILE A 337 -0.48 -18.09 20.82
N CYS A 338 -1.69 -18.22 20.25
CA CYS A 338 -2.43 -17.12 19.64
C CYS A 338 -3.32 -16.34 20.61
N GLY A 339 -3.57 -16.88 21.80
CA GLY A 339 -4.41 -16.26 22.83
C GLY A 339 -5.92 -16.35 22.58
N VAL A 340 -6.35 -17.04 21.53
CA VAL A 340 -7.78 -17.30 21.26
C VAL A 340 -8.21 -18.56 22.01
N PRO A 341 -9.30 -18.52 22.81
CA PRO A 341 -9.75 -19.69 23.56
C PRO A 341 -10.00 -20.91 22.67
N ALA A 342 -9.58 -22.10 23.11
CA ALA A 342 -9.71 -23.35 22.36
C ALA A 342 -11.16 -23.61 21.91
N GLU A 343 -12.14 -23.38 22.78
CA GLU A 343 -13.57 -23.51 22.46
C GLU A 343 -13.98 -22.62 21.28
N LYS A 344 -13.45 -21.39 21.23
CA LYS A 344 -13.73 -20.45 20.13
C LYS A 344 -13.10 -20.93 18.82
N ILE A 345 -11.88 -21.48 18.87
CA ILE A 345 -11.23 -22.07 17.69
C ILE A 345 -12.08 -23.23 17.16
N CYS A 346 -12.55 -24.14 18.03
CA CYS A 346 -13.46 -25.22 17.66
C CYS A 346 -14.75 -24.70 17.02
N GLU A 347 -15.39 -23.69 17.61
CA GLU A 347 -16.63 -23.12 17.09
C GLU A 347 -16.43 -22.55 15.68
N VAL A 348 -15.39 -21.75 15.47
CA VAL A 348 -15.11 -21.12 14.17
C VAL A 348 -14.77 -22.18 13.12
N ALA A 349 -13.98 -23.20 13.47
CA ALA A 349 -13.64 -24.30 12.60
C ALA A 349 -14.90 -25.06 12.12
N ARG A 350 -15.77 -25.46 13.05
CA ARG A 350 -17.03 -26.15 12.75
C ARG A 350 -17.96 -25.29 11.91
N ASN A 351 -18.14 -24.02 12.26
CA ASN A 351 -18.99 -23.10 11.52
C ASN A 351 -18.48 -22.88 10.08
N TYR A 352 -17.17 -22.70 9.90
CA TYR A 352 -16.58 -22.51 8.58
C TYR A 352 -16.71 -23.76 7.68
N ALA A 353 -16.60 -24.94 8.27
CA ALA A 353 -16.77 -26.21 7.57
C ALA A 353 -18.24 -26.52 7.23
N THR A 354 -19.21 -26.09 8.04
CA THR A 354 -20.62 -26.53 7.90
C THR A 354 -21.59 -25.47 7.38
N ILE A 355 -21.34 -24.17 7.62
CA ILE A 355 -22.24 -23.09 7.16
C ILE A 355 -21.86 -22.67 5.74
N LYS A 356 -22.50 -23.27 4.74
CA LYS A 356 -22.17 -23.06 3.32
C LYS A 356 -23.18 -22.22 2.55
N PRO A 357 -22.74 -21.37 1.59
CA PRO A 357 -21.35 -21.08 1.22
C PRO A 357 -20.61 -20.19 2.24
N ALA A 358 -19.30 -20.43 2.43
CA ALA A 358 -18.47 -19.65 3.36
C ALA A 358 -17.28 -18.99 2.66
N ALA A 359 -17.06 -17.70 2.94
CA ALA A 359 -15.95 -16.91 2.41
C ALA A 359 -14.92 -16.64 3.52
N LEU A 360 -13.66 -17.04 3.32
CA LEU A 360 -12.53 -16.62 4.16
C LEU A 360 -11.69 -15.63 3.36
N ILE A 361 -11.70 -14.37 3.76
CA ILE A 361 -11.03 -13.28 3.06
C ILE A 361 -9.89 -12.75 3.92
N GLN A 362 -8.67 -12.92 3.43
CA GLN A 362 -7.45 -12.51 4.11
C GLN A 362 -7.08 -11.07 3.79
N GLY A 363 -6.69 -10.30 4.80
CA GLY A 363 -6.15 -8.96 4.65
C GLY A 363 -4.65 -8.98 4.43
N TRP A 364 -4.12 -7.99 3.72
CA TRP A 364 -2.69 -7.94 3.41
C TRP A 364 -1.82 -7.39 4.56
N ALA A 365 -2.40 -7.15 5.74
CA ALA A 365 -1.62 -6.72 6.89
C ALA A 365 -0.73 -7.86 7.41
N ALA A 366 -1.33 -9.02 7.73
CA ALA A 366 -0.64 -10.12 8.40
C ALA A 366 0.49 -10.74 7.55
N GLN A 367 0.43 -10.67 6.22
CA GLN A 367 1.54 -11.10 5.36
C GLN A 367 2.80 -10.22 5.50
N ARG A 368 2.71 -9.03 6.11
CA ARG A 368 3.84 -8.16 6.45
C ARG A 368 4.41 -8.47 7.84
N GLN A 369 4.19 -9.68 8.33
CA GLN A 369 4.83 -10.25 9.51
C GLN A 369 5.95 -11.21 9.06
N ALA A 370 6.79 -11.65 10.00
CA ALA A 370 7.69 -12.77 9.80
C ALA A 370 6.87 -13.98 9.37
N TYR A 371 7.38 -14.70 8.37
CA TYR A 371 6.70 -15.85 7.78
C TYR A 371 5.27 -15.55 7.29
N GLY A 372 4.98 -14.30 6.91
CA GLY A 372 3.69 -13.88 6.38
C GLY A 372 3.27 -14.61 5.10
N GLU A 373 4.19 -15.30 4.43
CA GLU A 373 3.90 -16.27 3.37
C GLU A 373 3.00 -17.42 3.87
N GLN A 374 3.22 -17.88 5.10
CA GLN A 374 2.43 -18.94 5.72
C GLN A 374 0.99 -18.49 5.94
N PHE A 375 0.78 -17.22 6.32
CA PHE A 375 -0.58 -16.67 6.50
C PHE A 375 -1.38 -16.86 5.22
N MET A 376 -0.83 -16.44 4.08
CA MET A 376 -1.52 -16.52 2.78
C MET A 376 -1.81 -17.96 2.35
N ARG A 377 -0.87 -18.89 2.57
CA ARG A 377 -1.08 -20.29 2.23
C ARG A 377 -2.02 -21.01 3.21
N GLY A 378 -2.02 -20.63 4.48
CA GLY A 378 -2.86 -21.23 5.53
C GLY A 378 -4.35 -20.95 5.32
N GLY A 379 -4.71 -19.75 4.89
CA GLY A 379 -6.10 -19.46 4.53
C GLY A 379 -6.56 -20.24 3.29
N ALA A 380 -5.70 -20.36 2.27
CA ALA A 380 -5.95 -21.19 1.08
C ALA A 380 -6.16 -22.67 1.46
N GLN A 381 -5.32 -23.18 2.37
CA GLN A 381 -5.42 -24.52 2.90
C GLN A 381 -6.77 -24.79 3.58
N LEU A 382 -7.25 -23.88 4.44
CA LEU A 382 -8.57 -23.98 5.05
C LEU A 382 -9.71 -23.93 4.02
N ALA A 383 -9.59 -23.08 3.00
CA ALA A 383 -10.58 -23.00 1.93
C ALA A 383 -10.70 -24.31 1.14
N CYS A 384 -9.57 -24.98 0.89
CA CYS A 384 -9.51 -26.30 0.26
C CYS A 384 -10.08 -27.40 1.15
N LEU A 385 -9.68 -27.45 2.42
CA LEU A 385 -10.18 -28.44 3.39
C LEU A 385 -11.72 -28.43 3.46
N THR A 386 -12.33 -27.27 3.26
CA THR A 386 -13.77 -27.10 3.42
C THR A 386 -14.53 -26.96 2.10
N GLY A 387 -13.89 -27.18 0.95
CA GLY A 387 -14.54 -27.18 -0.38
C GLY A 387 -15.12 -25.82 -0.82
N ASN A 388 -14.61 -24.70 -0.29
CA ASN A 388 -15.12 -23.35 -0.61
C ASN A 388 -14.53 -22.76 -1.91
N VAL A 389 -13.45 -23.35 -2.43
CA VAL A 389 -12.79 -22.93 -3.68
C VAL A 389 -13.72 -23.17 -4.88
N GLY A 390 -13.83 -22.21 -5.80
CA GLY A 390 -14.67 -22.33 -7.00
C GLY A 390 -16.18 -22.29 -6.75
N LYS A 391 -16.64 -21.85 -5.56
CA LYS A 391 -18.07 -21.78 -5.21
C LYS A 391 -18.60 -20.35 -5.13
N LEU A 392 -19.79 -20.11 -5.67
CA LEU A 392 -20.49 -18.82 -5.52
C LEU A 392 -20.80 -18.57 -4.03
N GLY A 393 -20.44 -17.38 -3.53
CA GLY A 393 -20.49 -17.04 -2.11
C GLY A 393 -19.37 -17.66 -1.26
N GLY A 394 -18.49 -18.46 -1.87
CA GLY A 394 -17.24 -18.94 -1.31
C GLY A 394 -16.05 -18.04 -1.67
N TRP A 395 -14.88 -18.35 -1.12
CA TRP A 395 -13.62 -17.63 -1.40
C TRP A 395 -12.42 -18.55 -1.25
N ALA A 396 -11.46 -18.51 -2.18
CA ALA A 396 -10.28 -19.39 -2.17
C ALA A 396 -9.12 -18.88 -1.32
N ALA A 397 -9.28 -17.72 -0.68
CA ALA A 397 -8.27 -17.07 0.18
C ALA A 397 -6.96 -16.77 -0.59
N GLY A 398 -5.81 -16.75 0.08
CA GLY A 398 -4.54 -16.29 -0.51
C GLY A 398 -4.51 -14.78 -0.75
N THR A 399 -3.69 -14.34 -1.72
CA THR A 399 -3.60 -12.91 -2.11
C THR A 399 -4.97 -12.32 -2.46
N GLY A 400 -5.84 -13.13 -3.07
CA GLY A 400 -7.25 -12.79 -3.30
C GLY A 400 -7.46 -11.77 -4.41
N TYR A 401 -6.50 -11.62 -5.34
CA TYR A 401 -6.71 -10.76 -6.50
C TYR A 401 -7.83 -11.30 -7.37
N TRP A 402 -8.57 -10.37 -7.96
CA TRP A 402 -9.51 -10.66 -9.02
C TRP A 402 -9.48 -9.50 -10.00
N SER A 403 -9.96 -9.70 -11.21
CA SER A 403 -10.26 -8.59 -12.12
C SER A 403 -11.23 -9.10 -13.17
N ARG A 404 -12.18 -8.25 -13.54
CA ARG A 404 -13.02 -8.44 -14.73
C ARG A 404 -12.99 -7.23 -15.65
N ALA A 405 -12.45 -6.11 -15.15
CA ALA A 405 -12.46 -4.82 -15.80
C ALA A 405 -11.01 -4.33 -15.92
N ASP A 406 -10.68 -3.73 -17.05
CA ASP A 406 -9.36 -3.17 -17.29
C ASP A 406 -9.43 -1.98 -18.26
N ILE A 407 -8.32 -1.28 -18.37
CA ILE A 407 -8.12 -0.21 -19.34
C ILE A 407 -6.74 -0.36 -19.98
N VAL A 408 -6.62 -0.03 -21.25
CA VAL A 408 -5.35 -0.11 -21.96
C VAL A 408 -4.41 1.00 -21.48
N TYR A 409 -3.29 0.63 -20.87
CA TYR A 409 -2.23 1.58 -20.54
C TYR A 409 -1.48 1.98 -21.82
N PRO A 410 -1.35 3.29 -22.11
CA PRO A 410 -0.79 3.75 -23.38
C PRO A 410 0.74 3.66 -23.43
N PHE A 411 1.40 3.34 -22.31
CA PHE A 411 2.85 3.27 -22.21
C PHE A 411 3.34 1.84 -21.97
N LYS A 412 4.22 1.36 -22.85
CA LYS A 412 5.09 0.21 -22.59
C LYS A 412 6.53 0.59 -22.93
N VAL A 413 7.46 0.21 -22.09
CA VAL A 413 8.89 0.37 -22.37
C VAL A 413 9.62 -0.88 -21.90
N GLU A 414 10.46 -1.43 -22.78
CA GLU A 414 11.31 -2.55 -22.41
C GLU A 414 12.57 -2.02 -21.73
N ASN A 415 12.90 -2.57 -20.56
CA ASN A 415 14.16 -2.28 -19.90
C ASN A 415 15.24 -3.26 -20.42
N PRO A 416 16.37 -2.77 -20.97
CA PRO A 416 17.45 -3.64 -21.42
C PRO A 416 18.16 -4.34 -20.25
N VAL A 417 18.17 -3.73 -19.06
CA VAL A 417 18.68 -4.38 -17.84
C VAL A 417 17.66 -5.40 -17.34
N LYS A 418 18.10 -6.65 -17.16
CA LYS A 418 17.27 -7.76 -16.68
C LYS A 418 17.42 -8.01 -15.17
N ALA A 419 18.49 -7.50 -14.55
CA ALA A 419 18.71 -7.56 -13.11
C ALA A 419 17.51 -6.97 -12.34
N SER A 420 17.02 -7.71 -11.35
CA SER A 420 15.86 -7.35 -10.52
C SER A 420 16.06 -7.78 -9.07
N ILE A 421 15.88 -6.85 -8.14
CA ILE A 421 15.95 -7.09 -6.70
C ILE A 421 14.56 -7.07 -6.05
N PRO A 422 14.34 -7.71 -4.89
CA PRO A 422 13.17 -7.42 -4.07
C PRO A 422 13.17 -5.94 -3.68
N CYS A 423 12.05 -5.23 -3.88
CA CYS A 423 12.00 -3.79 -3.61
C CYS A 423 12.31 -3.40 -2.15
N PHE A 424 12.19 -4.33 -1.20
CA PHE A 424 12.54 -4.10 0.20
C PHE A 424 14.06 -4.06 0.42
N LEU A 425 14.87 -4.67 -0.46
CA LEU A 425 16.33 -4.76 -0.30
C LEU A 425 17.11 -3.67 -1.05
N TRP A 426 16.46 -2.57 -1.43
CA TRP A 426 17.12 -1.47 -2.14
C TRP A 426 18.25 -0.82 -1.32
N THR A 427 18.13 -0.74 0.01
CA THR A 427 19.20 -0.24 0.90
C THR A 427 20.41 -1.16 0.90
N LYS A 428 20.21 -2.50 0.84
CA LYS A 428 21.29 -3.46 0.63
C LYS A 428 21.95 -3.28 -0.75
N ALA A 429 21.18 -3.01 -1.79
CA ALA A 429 21.73 -2.75 -3.14
C ALA A 429 22.53 -1.43 -3.23
N VAL A 430 22.24 -0.45 -2.38
CA VAL A 430 23.06 0.76 -2.22
C VAL A 430 24.39 0.43 -1.51
N GLU A 431 24.33 -0.34 -0.42
CA GLU A 431 25.50 -0.60 0.44
C GLU A 431 26.44 -1.68 -0.12
N GLN A 432 25.86 -2.77 -0.63
CA GLN A 432 26.50 -4.05 -0.97
C GLN A 432 25.90 -4.68 -2.24
N GLY A 433 25.48 -3.87 -3.22
CA GLY A 433 24.85 -4.36 -4.45
C GLY A 433 25.66 -5.43 -5.17
N THR A 434 26.98 -5.23 -5.31
CA THR A 434 27.89 -6.20 -5.97
C THR A 434 28.06 -7.53 -5.23
N GLU A 435 27.58 -7.62 -3.99
CA GLU A 435 27.61 -8.84 -3.16
C GLU A 435 26.28 -9.61 -3.22
N MET A 436 25.21 -9.01 -3.77
CA MET A 436 23.90 -9.64 -3.84
C MET A 436 23.88 -10.85 -4.79
N THR A 437 23.14 -11.89 -4.39
CA THR A 437 22.98 -13.15 -5.14
C THR A 437 21.52 -13.63 -5.14
N GLU A 438 21.24 -14.78 -5.74
CA GLU A 438 19.93 -15.45 -5.68
C GLU A 438 19.44 -15.64 -4.22
N ALA A 439 20.35 -15.84 -3.26
CA ALA A 439 20.01 -15.95 -1.85
C ALA A 439 19.36 -14.67 -1.27
N ASP A 440 19.65 -13.52 -1.88
CA ASP A 440 19.00 -12.22 -1.60
C ASP A 440 17.74 -12.00 -2.44
N GLY A 441 17.37 -12.96 -3.28
CA GLY A 441 16.26 -12.85 -4.21
C GLY A 441 16.60 -12.08 -5.49
N LEU A 442 17.88 -11.88 -5.82
CA LEU A 442 18.31 -11.33 -7.10
C LEU A 442 17.87 -12.26 -8.24
N GLN A 443 17.33 -11.67 -9.30
CA GLN A 443 16.87 -12.38 -10.49
C GLN A 443 17.40 -11.69 -11.76
N GLY A 444 17.50 -12.46 -12.84
CA GLY A 444 17.91 -11.96 -14.16
C GLY A 444 19.43 -11.80 -14.35
N THR A 445 20.22 -11.98 -13.29
CA THR A 445 21.69 -12.03 -13.30
C THR A 445 22.17 -12.74 -12.02
N ASP A 446 23.39 -13.29 -12.03
CA ASP A 446 23.98 -13.94 -10.86
C ASP A 446 24.49 -12.92 -9.82
N LYS A 447 24.91 -11.74 -10.28
CA LYS A 447 25.41 -10.62 -9.47
C LYS A 447 25.12 -9.28 -10.12
N LEU A 448 25.02 -8.24 -9.30
CA LEU A 448 25.03 -6.86 -9.79
C LEU A 448 26.46 -6.42 -10.12
N THR A 449 26.59 -5.64 -11.17
CA THR A 449 27.87 -5.07 -11.63
C THR A 449 28.29 -3.84 -10.85
N THR A 450 27.36 -3.22 -10.13
CA THR A 450 27.57 -1.97 -9.40
C THR A 450 26.52 -1.80 -8.29
N ASN A 451 26.78 -0.86 -7.38
CA ASN A 451 25.79 -0.42 -6.39
C ASN A 451 24.89 0.68 -6.97
N ILE A 452 23.74 0.92 -6.34
CA ILE A 452 22.86 2.04 -6.69
C ILE A 452 23.56 3.37 -6.40
N LYS A 453 23.65 4.25 -7.40
CA LYS A 453 24.24 5.60 -7.33
C LYS A 453 23.28 6.72 -7.67
N LEU A 454 22.25 6.46 -8.47
CA LEU A 454 21.19 7.40 -8.80
C LEU A 454 19.84 6.86 -8.32
N ILE A 455 19.07 7.69 -7.61
CA ILE A 455 17.70 7.36 -7.19
C ILE A 455 16.71 8.41 -7.69
N PHE A 456 15.71 7.96 -8.46
CA PHE A 456 14.46 8.70 -8.65
C PHE A 456 13.39 8.21 -7.67
N ASN A 457 12.82 9.12 -6.88
CA ASN A 457 11.71 8.82 -5.98
C ASN A 457 10.52 9.73 -6.30
N MET A 458 9.60 9.22 -7.13
CA MET A 458 8.52 9.98 -7.75
C MET A 458 7.19 9.77 -7.02
N ALA A 459 6.65 10.83 -6.42
CA ALA A 459 5.43 10.83 -5.61
C ALA A 459 5.45 9.76 -4.52
N GLY A 460 6.53 9.70 -3.73
CA GLY A 460 6.74 8.66 -2.72
C GLY A 460 7.44 9.15 -1.48
N ASN A 461 7.02 8.64 -0.32
CA ASN A 461 7.71 8.83 0.95
C ASN A 461 8.34 7.50 1.43
N MET A 462 8.71 6.62 0.48
CA MET A 462 9.31 5.31 0.78
C MET A 462 10.78 5.42 1.11
N LEU A 463 11.50 6.32 0.44
CA LEU A 463 12.94 6.47 0.58
C LEU A 463 13.38 6.60 2.05
N VAL A 464 12.53 7.17 2.91
CA VAL A 464 12.77 7.27 4.36
C VAL A 464 11.56 6.82 5.16
N ASN A 465 10.41 7.48 5.05
CA ASN A 465 9.35 7.37 6.06
C ASN A 465 8.65 6.01 6.14
N GLN A 466 8.52 5.32 5.01
CA GLN A 466 7.73 4.09 4.92
C GLN A 466 8.61 2.84 4.77
N HIS A 467 9.90 2.99 4.48
CA HIS A 467 10.87 1.91 4.57
C HIS A 467 11.17 1.57 6.04
N ALA A 468 11.69 0.36 6.27
CA ALA A 468 12.01 -0.11 7.61
C ALA A 468 13.35 0.46 8.09
N ASP A 469 13.46 0.61 9.41
CA ASP A 469 14.62 1.16 10.10
C ASP A 469 15.02 2.53 9.54
N ILE A 470 14.20 3.53 9.88
CA ILE A 470 14.42 4.90 9.40
C ILE A 470 15.81 5.38 9.77
N ASN A 471 16.29 5.14 11.00
CA ASN A 471 17.57 5.66 11.48
C ASN A 471 18.76 5.10 10.68
N LYS A 472 18.74 3.80 10.37
CA LYS A 472 19.74 3.20 9.47
C LYS A 472 19.63 3.77 8.05
N THR A 473 18.41 3.91 7.54
CA THR A 473 18.16 4.42 6.19
C THR A 473 18.62 5.87 6.02
N THR A 474 18.36 6.74 6.98
CA THR A 474 18.78 8.14 6.93
C THR A 474 20.30 8.26 6.98
N SER A 475 20.95 7.50 7.87
CA SER A 475 22.42 7.46 7.97
C SER A 475 23.07 7.02 6.65
N LEU A 476 22.47 6.04 5.96
CA LEU A 476 22.94 5.58 4.64
C LEU A 476 22.84 6.66 3.56
N LEU A 477 21.74 7.42 3.55
CA LEU A 477 21.49 8.44 2.53
C LEU A 477 22.24 9.75 2.79
N GLU A 478 22.57 10.05 4.05
CA GLU A 478 23.44 11.16 4.43
C GLU A 478 24.88 10.99 3.92
N ASP A 479 25.34 9.74 3.75
CA ASP A 479 26.61 9.44 3.10
C ASP A 479 26.49 9.56 1.57
N GLU A 480 26.84 10.74 1.05
CA GLU A 480 26.79 11.04 -0.38
C GLU A 480 27.71 10.16 -1.24
N SER A 481 28.68 9.46 -0.64
CA SER A 481 29.51 8.48 -1.38
C SER A 481 28.75 7.19 -1.71
N LYS A 482 27.67 6.90 -0.97
CA LYS A 482 26.81 5.72 -1.19
C LYS A 482 25.89 5.96 -2.37
N VAL A 483 25.13 7.06 -2.35
CA VAL A 483 24.24 7.50 -3.42
C VAL A 483 24.61 8.91 -3.85
N GLU A 484 25.02 9.08 -5.10
CA GLU A 484 25.56 10.35 -5.59
C GLU A 484 24.48 11.35 -6.00
N PHE A 485 23.33 10.86 -6.47
CA PHE A 485 22.24 11.75 -6.90
C PHE A 485 20.86 11.21 -6.55
N ILE A 486 20.04 12.05 -5.93
CA ILE A 486 18.65 11.77 -5.56
C ILE A 486 17.75 12.88 -6.10
N CYS A 487 16.77 12.51 -6.92
CA CYS A 487 15.74 13.43 -7.40
C CYS A 487 14.35 12.97 -6.91
N VAL A 488 13.62 13.90 -6.30
CA VAL A 488 12.29 13.66 -5.72
C VAL A 488 11.26 14.57 -6.38
N SER A 489 10.16 14.01 -6.85
CA SER A 489 8.93 14.75 -7.17
C SER A 489 7.91 14.51 -6.05
N ASP A 490 7.34 15.58 -5.50
CA ASP A 490 6.32 15.49 -4.47
C ASP A 490 5.42 16.75 -4.47
N LEU A 491 4.31 16.70 -3.73
CA LEU A 491 3.45 17.85 -3.46
C LEU A 491 3.94 18.64 -2.25
N PHE A 492 4.67 18.00 -1.33
CA PHE A 492 5.14 18.58 -0.08
C PHE A 492 6.61 18.27 0.17
N MET A 493 7.25 19.04 1.06
CA MET A 493 8.55 18.69 1.62
C MET A 493 8.41 17.52 2.61
N THR A 494 8.10 16.34 2.09
CA THR A 494 7.98 15.09 2.86
C THR A 494 9.33 14.70 3.47
N PRO A 495 9.35 13.83 4.50
CA PRO A 495 10.60 13.30 5.05
C PRO A 495 11.55 12.74 3.98
N SER A 496 11.04 12.05 2.95
CA SER A 496 11.86 11.62 1.81
C SER A 496 12.37 12.78 0.94
N ALA A 497 11.56 13.81 0.68
CA ALA A 497 11.98 14.97 -0.11
C ALA A 497 13.16 15.73 0.51
N ARG A 498 13.32 15.69 1.84
CA ARG A 498 14.47 16.33 2.54
C ARG A 498 15.83 15.71 2.21
N TYR A 499 15.86 14.51 1.63
CA TYR A 499 17.08 13.81 1.24
C TYR A 499 17.42 13.99 -0.25
N ALA A 500 16.59 14.70 -1.00
CA ALA A 500 16.84 14.95 -2.41
C ALA A 500 17.97 15.96 -2.62
N ASP A 501 18.68 15.82 -3.74
CA ASP A 501 19.55 16.86 -4.29
C ASP A 501 18.74 17.85 -5.14
N ILE A 502 17.73 17.35 -5.86
CA ILE A 502 16.75 18.13 -6.62
C ILE A 502 15.33 17.74 -6.18
N VAL A 503 14.52 18.74 -5.82
CA VAL A 503 13.09 18.61 -5.51
C VAL A 503 12.26 19.24 -6.62
N LEU A 504 11.32 18.48 -7.17
CA LEU A 504 10.41 18.90 -8.23
C LEU A 504 9.00 19.09 -7.67
N PRO A 505 8.35 20.26 -7.86
CA PRO A 505 6.98 20.47 -7.42
C PRO A 505 6.00 19.81 -8.40
N GLY A 506 5.41 18.69 -7.97
CA GLY A 506 4.44 17.94 -8.77
C GLY A 506 3.05 18.59 -8.84
N THR A 507 2.21 18.04 -9.71
CA THR A 507 0.78 18.39 -9.82
C THR A 507 -0.08 17.43 -9.00
N THR A 508 -1.17 17.97 -8.46
CA THR A 508 -2.28 17.18 -7.91
C THR A 508 -3.14 16.65 -9.05
N PHE A 509 -4.02 15.69 -8.74
CA PHE A 509 -5.01 15.19 -9.71
C PHE A 509 -6.02 16.25 -10.20
N PHE A 510 -6.15 17.40 -9.53
CA PHE A 510 -6.99 18.50 -10.04
C PHE A 510 -6.36 19.24 -11.22
N GLU A 511 -5.05 19.08 -11.43
CA GLU A 511 -4.26 19.92 -12.34
C GLU A 511 -3.83 19.18 -13.61
N ARG A 512 -4.31 17.94 -13.80
CA ARG A 512 -3.96 17.07 -14.92
C ARG A 512 -5.09 16.18 -15.38
N TYR A 513 -4.98 15.70 -16.62
CA TYR A 513 -5.84 14.65 -17.17
C TYR A 513 -5.28 13.28 -16.80
N ASP A 514 -6.16 12.37 -16.39
CA ASP A 514 -5.79 10.98 -16.06
C ASP A 514 -7.03 10.07 -16.08
N ILE A 515 -6.85 8.77 -15.88
CA ILE A 515 -7.93 7.83 -15.58
C ILE A 515 -7.62 7.12 -14.26
N GLY A 516 -8.52 7.28 -13.29
CA GLY A 516 -8.45 6.60 -12.02
C GLY A 516 -8.99 5.18 -12.12
N VAL A 517 -8.08 4.23 -11.96
CA VAL A 517 -8.36 2.79 -11.97
C VAL A 517 -8.38 2.24 -10.54
N PRO A 518 -9.44 1.52 -10.11
CA PRO A 518 -9.38 0.77 -8.86
C PRO A 518 -8.27 -0.27 -9.00
N TRP A 519 -7.59 -0.65 -7.90
CA TRP A 519 -6.39 -1.49 -7.97
C TRP A 519 -6.63 -2.82 -8.72
N CYS A 520 -7.06 -3.84 -7.99
CA CYS A 520 -7.52 -5.12 -8.52
C CYS A 520 -8.93 -5.42 -8.00
N PHE A 521 -9.64 -4.39 -7.52
CA PHE A 521 -10.93 -4.56 -6.85
C PHE A 521 -11.89 -3.50 -7.32
N GLY A 522 -12.56 -3.73 -8.45
CA GLY A 522 -13.62 -2.84 -8.90
C GLY A 522 -13.97 -3.00 -10.37
N ASP A 523 -15.26 -2.91 -10.65
CA ASP A 523 -15.82 -2.96 -11.99
C ASP A 523 -16.14 -1.54 -12.49
N TYR A 524 -15.20 -0.60 -12.32
CA TYR A 524 -15.39 0.79 -12.76
C TYR A 524 -14.06 1.49 -13.03
N VAL A 525 -14.09 2.54 -13.84
CA VAL A 525 -13.01 3.53 -13.97
C VAL A 525 -13.58 4.94 -13.90
N VAL A 526 -12.81 5.88 -13.35
CA VAL A 526 -13.24 7.27 -13.17
C VAL A 526 -12.36 8.18 -14.00
N PHE A 527 -12.96 9.05 -14.80
CA PHE A 527 -12.23 10.03 -15.59
C PHE A 527 -11.68 11.12 -14.66
N GLY A 528 -10.36 11.27 -14.63
CA GLY A 528 -9.67 12.34 -13.90
C GLY A 528 -9.57 13.58 -14.78
N ASP A 529 -10.60 14.44 -14.77
CA ASP A 529 -10.58 15.67 -15.57
C ASP A 529 -9.70 16.76 -14.92
N LYS A 530 -9.01 17.53 -15.77
CA LYS A 530 -8.25 18.71 -15.35
C LYS A 530 -9.23 19.79 -14.91
N THR A 531 -9.24 20.05 -13.61
CA THR A 531 -10.19 20.95 -12.94
C THR A 531 -9.71 22.40 -13.00
N ILE A 532 -8.41 22.61 -12.74
CA ILE A 532 -7.74 23.92 -12.76
C ILE A 532 -6.38 23.82 -13.46
N ASP A 533 -5.76 24.96 -13.78
CA ASP A 533 -4.37 24.97 -14.21
C ASP A 533 -3.41 24.67 -13.04
N PRO A 534 -2.23 24.09 -13.30
CA PRO A 534 -1.22 23.89 -12.28
C PRO A 534 -0.93 25.18 -11.52
N LEU A 535 -0.97 25.09 -10.18
CA LEU A 535 -0.63 26.23 -9.34
C LEU A 535 0.88 26.50 -9.36
N TYR A 536 1.24 27.78 -9.23
CA TYR A 536 2.63 28.23 -9.15
C TYR A 536 3.46 27.79 -10.37
N GLU A 537 4.63 27.17 -10.16
CA GLU A 537 5.45 26.56 -11.22
C GLU A 537 5.37 25.03 -11.16
N CYS A 538 4.31 24.46 -10.58
CA CYS A 538 4.11 23.01 -10.56
C CYS A 538 3.98 22.45 -11.98
N ARG A 539 4.61 21.31 -12.23
CA ARG A 539 4.56 20.63 -13.54
C ARG A 539 4.28 19.15 -13.36
N ASN A 540 3.63 18.54 -14.35
CA ASN A 540 3.49 17.09 -14.40
C ASN A 540 4.84 16.45 -14.68
N GLU A 541 5.10 15.30 -14.07
CA GLU A 541 6.37 14.61 -14.25
C GLU A 541 6.60 14.17 -15.70
N TYR A 542 5.54 13.82 -16.45
CA TYR A 542 5.68 13.49 -17.87
C TYR A 542 6.26 14.66 -18.69
N ASP A 543 5.80 15.89 -18.43
CA ASP A 543 6.28 17.09 -19.13
C ASP A 543 7.74 17.39 -18.76
N VAL A 544 8.10 17.20 -17.49
CA VAL A 544 9.49 17.36 -17.02
C VAL A 544 10.40 16.32 -17.69
N PHE A 545 10.02 15.05 -17.69
CA PHE A 545 10.83 13.99 -18.30
C PHE A 545 10.85 14.06 -19.83
N THR A 546 9.87 14.71 -20.46
CA THR A 546 9.93 15.06 -21.89
C THR A 546 11.10 16.00 -22.18
N GLU A 547 11.30 17.02 -21.35
CA GLU A 547 12.42 17.97 -21.52
C GLU A 547 13.76 17.35 -21.11
N VAL A 548 13.79 16.48 -20.08
CA VAL A 548 14.99 15.67 -19.76
C VAL A 548 15.34 14.75 -20.94
N ALA A 549 14.36 14.10 -21.56
CA ALA A 549 14.56 13.28 -22.75
C ALA A 549 15.10 14.09 -23.95
N ASP A 550 14.65 15.35 -24.09
CA ASP A 550 15.17 16.28 -25.10
C ASP A 550 16.66 16.53 -24.92
N LYS A 551 17.09 16.84 -23.70
CA LYS A 551 18.51 17.03 -23.34
C LYS A 551 19.36 15.78 -23.57
N LEU A 552 18.76 14.60 -23.44
CA LEU A 552 19.40 13.31 -23.68
C LEU A 552 19.30 12.83 -25.14
N GLY A 553 18.63 13.58 -26.02
CA GLY A 553 18.49 13.25 -27.44
C GLY A 553 17.50 12.12 -27.75
N VAL A 554 16.56 11.82 -26.84
CA VAL A 554 15.59 10.71 -26.96
C VAL A 554 14.12 11.14 -26.85
N LYS A 555 13.83 12.42 -27.08
CA LYS A 555 12.47 13.00 -26.95
C LYS A 555 11.44 12.37 -27.88
N GLU A 556 11.81 12.13 -29.13
CA GLU A 556 10.87 11.56 -30.12
C GLU A 556 10.44 10.16 -29.71
N GLN A 557 11.37 9.31 -29.26
CA GLN A 557 11.07 7.98 -28.73
C GLN A 557 10.33 8.02 -27.38
N PHE A 558 10.60 9.04 -26.56
CA PHE A 558 9.93 9.20 -25.28
C PHE A 558 8.47 9.62 -25.43
N THR A 559 8.20 10.59 -26.30
CA THR A 559 6.86 11.19 -26.44
C THR A 559 5.99 10.51 -27.49
N GLU A 560 6.61 9.99 -28.56
CA GLU A 560 5.91 9.54 -29.76
C GLU A 560 4.97 10.64 -30.31
N GLY A 561 5.32 11.91 -30.07
CA GLY A 561 4.53 13.08 -30.44
C GLY A 561 3.28 13.35 -29.59
N MET A 562 3.04 12.58 -28.51
CA MET A 562 1.82 12.68 -27.71
C MET A 562 1.97 13.60 -26.49
N THR A 563 0.90 14.34 -26.17
CA THR A 563 0.73 14.99 -24.85
C THR A 563 0.04 14.07 -23.85
N ILE A 564 -0.03 14.45 -22.56
CA ILE A 564 -0.81 13.72 -21.55
C ILE A 564 -2.26 13.50 -21.99
N LEU A 565 -2.91 14.53 -22.56
CA LEU A 565 -4.29 14.38 -23.01
C LEU A 565 -4.40 13.42 -24.20
N ASP A 566 -3.42 13.42 -25.10
CA ASP A 566 -3.41 12.48 -26.24
C ASP A 566 -3.23 11.04 -25.75
N LEU A 567 -2.40 10.82 -24.73
CA LEU A 567 -2.23 9.50 -24.11
C LEU A 567 -3.50 9.00 -23.43
N VAL A 568 -4.25 9.89 -22.76
CA VAL A 568 -5.58 9.56 -22.20
C VAL A 568 -6.56 9.18 -23.32
N LYS A 569 -6.61 9.96 -24.40
CA LYS A 569 -7.47 9.66 -25.57
C LYS A 569 -7.09 8.34 -26.23
N GLU A 570 -5.80 8.07 -26.38
CA GLU A 570 -5.29 6.83 -26.96
C GLU A 570 -5.62 5.63 -26.08
N SER A 571 -5.49 5.76 -24.75
CA SER A 571 -5.94 4.74 -23.79
C SER A 571 -7.42 4.39 -23.95
N ILE A 572 -8.29 5.40 -24.06
CA ILE A 572 -9.74 5.21 -24.25
C ILE A 572 -10.03 4.55 -25.60
N LYS A 573 -9.42 5.06 -26.68
CA LYS A 573 -9.58 4.52 -28.02
C LYS A 573 -9.17 3.04 -28.07
N ARG A 574 -7.98 2.72 -27.58
CA ARG A 574 -7.46 1.34 -27.55
C ARG A 574 -8.26 0.44 -26.64
N THR A 575 -8.78 0.95 -25.52
CA THR A 575 -9.70 0.16 -24.67
C THR A 575 -10.95 -0.23 -25.44
N ARG A 576 -11.50 0.68 -26.25
CA ARG A 576 -12.65 0.39 -27.11
C ARG A 576 -12.34 -0.60 -28.24
N GLU A 577 -11.13 -0.55 -28.79
CA GLU A 577 -10.70 -1.39 -29.90
C GLU A 577 -10.21 -2.78 -29.45
N GLU A 578 -9.53 -2.86 -28.31
CA GLU A 578 -8.80 -4.05 -27.85
C GLU A 578 -9.54 -4.82 -26.75
N LEU A 579 -10.34 -4.16 -25.90
CA LEU A 579 -10.89 -4.76 -24.67
C LEU A 579 -12.42 -4.78 -24.62
N ASP A 580 -13.09 -3.65 -24.85
CA ASP A 580 -14.56 -3.54 -24.75
C ASP A 580 -15.12 -2.57 -25.82
N PRO A 581 -15.74 -3.07 -26.91
CA PRO A 581 -16.35 -2.24 -27.94
C PRO A 581 -17.43 -1.28 -27.45
N ASN A 582 -18.03 -1.55 -26.27
CA ASN A 582 -19.04 -0.71 -25.64
C ASN A 582 -18.46 0.35 -24.71
N PHE A 583 -17.13 0.38 -24.53
CA PHE A 583 -16.47 1.42 -23.77
C PHE A 583 -16.77 2.80 -24.40
N PRO A 584 -17.12 3.82 -23.60
CA PRO A 584 -17.52 5.13 -24.11
C PRO A 584 -16.41 5.80 -24.92
N THR A 585 -16.82 6.66 -25.86
CA THR A 585 -15.89 7.61 -26.50
C THR A 585 -15.29 8.58 -25.47
N PHE A 586 -14.22 9.30 -25.84
CA PHE A 586 -13.58 10.27 -24.94
C PHE A 586 -14.58 11.32 -24.44
N GLU A 587 -15.39 11.88 -25.35
CA GLU A 587 -16.39 12.90 -25.05
C GLU A 587 -17.45 12.37 -24.08
N GLU A 588 -18.00 11.17 -24.33
CA GLU A 588 -19.00 10.54 -23.48
C GLU A 588 -18.44 10.15 -22.10
N PHE A 589 -17.21 9.63 -22.04
CA PHE A 589 -16.60 9.24 -20.79
C PHE A 589 -16.30 10.46 -19.92
N ARG A 590 -15.78 11.53 -20.52
CA ARG A 590 -15.54 12.81 -19.85
C ARG A 590 -16.83 13.41 -19.31
N GLU A 591 -17.91 13.40 -20.08
CA GLU A 591 -19.21 13.91 -19.66
C GLU A 591 -19.80 13.12 -18.48
N LYS A 592 -19.79 11.78 -18.57
CA LYS A 592 -20.29 10.90 -17.50
C LYS A 592 -19.40 10.95 -16.26
N GLY A 593 -18.09 11.09 -16.44
CA GLY A 593 -17.07 11.12 -15.40
C GLY A 593 -16.74 9.76 -14.78
N VAL A 594 -17.58 8.74 -14.97
CA VAL A 594 -17.37 7.36 -14.51
C VAL A 594 -17.95 6.38 -15.53
N HIS A 595 -17.27 5.26 -15.70
CA HIS A 595 -17.76 4.12 -16.46
C HIS A 595 -17.80 2.91 -15.51
N HIS A 596 -18.96 2.27 -15.41
CA HIS A 596 -19.13 1.01 -14.70
C HIS A 596 -19.17 -0.12 -15.72
N PHE A 597 -18.27 -1.09 -15.56
CA PHE A 597 -18.31 -2.33 -16.31
C PHE A 597 -19.41 -3.21 -15.71
N LYS A 598 -20.26 -3.77 -16.57
CA LYS A 598 -21.40 -4.57 -16.14
C LYS A 598 -21.17 -6.02 -16.52
N PHE A 599 -21.47 -6.92 -15.59
CA PHE A 599 -21.33 -8.35 -15.74
C PHE A 599 -22.64 -9.03 -15.31
N ASP A 600 -23.04 -10.06 -16.06
CA ASP A 600 -24.29 -10.79 -15.80
C ASP A 600 -24.19 -11.69 -14.57
N GLU A 601 -22.99 -12.18 -14.25
CA GLU A 601 -22.71 -13.04 -13.10
C GLU A 601 -21.49 -12.56 -12.29
N PRO A 602 -21.47 -12.81 -10.96
CA PRO A 602 -20.26 -12.65 -10.15
C PRO A 602 -19.08 -13.49 -10.68
N LEU A 603 -17.87 -12.92 -10.66
CA LEU A 603 -16.64 -13.69 -10.84
C LEU A 603 -16.42 -14.57 -9.62
N VAL A 604 -16.30 -15.87 -9.87
CA VAL A 604 -15.96 -16.86 -8.83
C VAL A 604 -14.57 -17.39 -9.12
N GLY A 605 -13.64 -17.13 -8.20
CA GLY A 605 -12.25 -17.59 -8.31
C GLY A 605 -12.18 -19.11 -8.46
N PHE A 606 -11.48 -19.57 -9.50
CA PHE A 606 -11.30 -20.97 -9.87
C PHE A 606 -12.57 -21.75 -10.27
N LYS A 607 -13.67 -21.09 -10.64
CA LYS A 607 -14.90 -21.77 -11.10
C LYS A 607 -14.61 -22.76 -12.24
N ALA A 608 -13.88 -22.32 -13.27
CA ALA A 608 -13.56 -23.15 -14.43
C ALA A 608 -12.77 -24.41 -14.06
N GLN A 609 -11.74 -24.28 -13.22
CA GLN A 609 -10.91 -25.39 -12.75
C GLN A 609 -11.71 -26.41 -11.93
N ILE A 610 -12.68 -25.93 -11.14
CA ILE A 610 -13.53 -26.82 -10.32
C ILE A 610 -14.61 -27.50 -11.17
N GLU A 611 -15.16 -26.81 -12.17
CA GLU A 611 -16.18 -27.39 -13.07
C GLU A 611 -15.57 -28.38 -14.08
N ASP A 612 -14.36 -28.10 -14.59
CA ASP A 612 -13.68 -28.90 -15.62
C ASP A 612 -12.16 -28.85 -15.49
N LEU A 613 -11.62 -29.67 -14.58
CA LEU A 613 -10.19 -29.75 -14.29
C LEU A 613 -9.36 -30.28 -15.47
N GLU A 614 -9.94 -31.13 -16.33
CA GLU A 614 -9.22 -31.76 -17.44
C GLU A 614 -8.85 -30.73 -18.51
N ASN A 615 -9.78 -29.82 -18.83
CA ASN A 615 -9.55 -28.77 -19.82
C ASN A 615 -8.99 -27.48 -19.20
N TYR A 616 -9.21 -27.25 -17.89
CA TYR A 616 -8.72 -26.09 -17.16
C TYR A 616 -7.95 -26.54 -15.91
N PRO A 617 -6.72 -27.08 -16.05
CA PRO A 617 -5.89 -27.39 -14.90
C PRO A 617 -5.46 -26.12 -14.15
N PHE A 618 -5.07 -26.25 -12.89
CA PHE A 618 -4.41 -25.17 -12.16
C PHE A 618 -3.03 -24.88 -12.78
N GLU A 619 -2.58 -23.63 -12.70
CA GLU A 619 -1.26 -23.20 -13.22
C GLU A 619 -0.08 -23.64 -12.34
N THR A 620 -0.27 -24.69 -11.54
CA THR A 620 0.75 -25.32 -10.71
C THR A 620 1.49 -26.41 -11.48
N PRO A 621 2.69 -26.83 -11.05
CA PRO A 621 3.39 -27.96 -11.65
C PRO A 621 2.56 -29.26 -11.73
N SER A 622 1.71 -29.53 -10.74
CA SER A 622 0.85 -30.72 -10.72
C SER A 622 -0.45 -30.61 -11.53
N GLY A 623 -0.82 -29.42 -12.02
CA GLY A 623 -2.14 -29.16 -12.60
C GLY A 623 -3.29 -29.15 -11.58
N LYS A 624 -2.98 -29.32 -10.29
CA LYS A 624 -3.91 -29.36 -9.15
C LYS A 624 -3.53 -28.32 -8.09
N ILE A 625 -4.35 -28.13 -7.07
CA ILE A 625 -4.01 -27.27 -5.92
C ILE A 625 -2.91 -27.95 -5.08
N GLU A 626 -1.79 -27.26 -4.87
CA GLU A 626 -0.65 -27.79 -4.10
C GLU A 626 -0.73 -27.37 -2.62
N LEU A 627 -1.34 -28.23 -1.79
CA LEU A 627 -1.26 -28.08 -0.33
C LEU A 627 0.15 -28.40 0.16
N PHE A 628 0.79 -29.41 -0.46
CA PHE A 628 2.23 -29.62 -0.42
C PHE A 628 2.84 -29.15 -1.75
N SER A 629 3.74 -28.17 -1.70
CA SER A 629 4.48 -27.70 -2.87
C SER A 629 5.81 -28.43 -3.00
N LYS A 630 5.95 -29.21 -4.08
CA LYS A 630 7.20 -29.90 -4.41
C LYS A 630 8.32 -28.91 -4.71
N THR A 631 8.01 -27.78 -5.35
CA THR A 631 9.00 -26.74 -5.64
C THR A 631 9.59 -26.13 -4.36
N LEU A 632 8.78 -25.90 -3.33
CA LEU A 632 9.28 -25.41 -2.04
C LEU A 632 10.08 -26.50 -1.29
N TRP A 633 9.69 -27.77 -1.43
CA TRP A 633 10.47 -28.88 -0.89
C TRP A 633 11.88 -28.94 -1.49
N GLU A 634 12.01 -28.76 -2.79
CA GLU A 634 13.29 -28.84 -3.50
C GLU A 634 14.25 -27.68 -3.16
N MET A 635 13.77 -26.60 -2.54
CA MET A 635 14.62 -25.53 -2.01
C MET A 635 15.47 -25.95 -0.80
N ASN A 636 15.13 -27.06 -0.14
CA ASN A 636 15.86 -27.62 1.01
C ASN A 636 16.05 -26.63 2.18
N GLN A 637 15.03 -25.80 2.45
CA GLN A 637 14.99 -24.78 3.52
C GLN A 637 13.75 -24.92 4.41
N HIS A 638 13.34 -26.16 4.71
CA HIS A 638 12.00 -26.46 5.26
C HIS A 638 11.70 -25.91 6.66
N GLU A 639 12.71 -25.46 7.39
CA GLU A 639 12.54 -24.78 8.69
C GLU A 639 11.93 -23.38 8.51
N GLU A 640 12.39 -22.61 7.53
CA GLU A 640 11.91 -21.25 7.26
C GLU A 640 10.95 -21.17 6.06
N ILE A 641 11.03 -22.13 5.14
CA ILE A 641 10.24 -22.22 3.91
C ILE A 641 9.66 -23.65 3.79
N PRO A 642 8.62 -23.98 4.57
CA PRO A 642 8.03 -25.31 4.53
C PRO A 642 7.23 -25.57 3.25
N PRO A 643 7.19 -26.84 2.80
CA PRO A 643 6.44 -27.24 1.61
C PRO A 643 4.93 -27.22 1.84
N ILE A 644 4.46 -27.30 3.09
CA ILE A 644 3.06 -27.10 3.51
C ILE A 644 2.93 -25.77 4.24
N ALA A 645 1.71 -25.23 4.31
CA ALA A 645 1.45 -24.10 5.20
C ALA A 645 1.45 -24.59 6.65
N LYS A 646 2.27 -23.97 7.50
CA LYS A 646 2.33 -24.29 8.93
C LYS A 646 2.74 -23.09 9.79
N TYR A 647 2.39 -23.15 11.07
CA TYR A 647 2.93 -22.23 12.06
C TYR A 647 4.45 -22.38 12.19
N ILE A 648 5.14 -21.25 12.12
CA ILE A 648 6.56 -21.11 12.43
C ILE A 648 6.65 -20.04 13.50
N SER A 649 7.33 -20.34 14.60
CA SER A 649 7.55 -19.36 15.65
C SER A 649 8.34 -18.18 15.08
N SER A 650 7.76 -16.98 15.21
CA SER A 650 8.32 -15.77 14.61
C SER A 650 9.41 -15.18 15.51
N TRP A 651 10.53 -14.78 14.91
CA TRP A 651 11.46 -13.86 15.57
C TRP A 651 10.72 -12.57 15.92
N GLU A 652 11.01 -11.96 17.07
CA GLU A 652 10.22 -10.85 17.64
C GLU A 652 8.70 -11.17 17.74
N GLY A 653 8.34 -12.46 17.85
CA GLY A 653 7.00 -12.96 18.11
C GLY A 653 6.74 -13.20 19.61
N PRO A 654 5.58 -13.78 19.98
CA PRO A 654 5.20 -13.98 21.38
C PRO A 654 6.02 -15.05 22.11
N GLU A 655 6.73 -15.90 21.37
CA GLU A 655 7.59 -16.97 21.90
C GLU A 655 9.09 -16.61 21.84
N ASP A 656 9.45 -15.46 21.27
CA ASP A 656 10.84 -15.02 21.17
C ASP A 656 11.35 -14.58 22.56
N PRO A 657 12.53 -15.04 23.03
CA PRO A 657 13.10 -14.64 24.32
C PRO A 657 13.27 -13.12 24.50
N LEU A 658 13.39 -12.36 23.40
CA LEU A 658 13.48 -10.90 23.43
C LEU A 658 12.24 -10.25 24.09
N ILE A 659 11.11 -10.97 24.21
CA ILE A 659 9.93 -10.50 24.92
C ILE A 659 10.18 -10.18 26.39
N GLU A 660 11.20 -10.77 27.02
CA GLU A 660 11.60 -10.41 28.39
C GLU A 660 12.14 -8.98 28.48
N LYS A 661 12.81 -8.50 27.42
CA LYS A 661 13.34 -7.14 27.31
C LYS A 661 12.31 -6.16 26.77
N TYR A 662 11.52 -6.62 25.79
CA TYR A 662 10.54 -5.82 25.06
C TYR A 662 9.18 -6.55 25.04
N PRO A 663 8.39 -6.43 26.12
CA PRO A 663 7.23 -7.31 26.37
C PRO A 663 5.97 -7.03 25.55
N LEU A 664 5.96 -6.03 24.65
CA LEU A 664 4.79 -5.70 23.84
C LEU A 664 5.05 -5.99 22.36
N GLN A 665 4.20 -6.79 21.73
CA GLN A 665 4.19 -6.87 20.27
C GLN A 665 3.66 -5.56 19.69
N LEU A 666 4.32 -5.01 18.67
CA LEU A 666 3.95 -3.77 18.03
C LEU A 666 3.38 -4.01 16.62
N ILE A 667 2.12 -3.64 16.46
CA ILE A 667 1.47 -3.58 15.14
C ILE A 667 1.35 -2.13 14.65
N SER A 668 1.24 -2.00 13.33
CA SER A 668 0.81 -0.77 12.68
C SER A 668 -0.27 -1.04 11.64
N TRP A 669 -1.20 -0.11 11.49
CA TRP A 669 -2.30 -0.24 10.53
C TRP A 669 -2.46 0.99 9.64
N HIS A 670 -3.15 0.81 8.53
CA HIS A 670 -3.54 1.90 7.64
C HIS A 670 -4.58 2.77 8.34
N TYR A 671 -4.26 4.05 8.53
CA TYR A 671 -5.11 4.91 9.34
C TYR A 671 -6.25 5.57 8.55
N LYS A 672 -7.47 5.61 9.09
CA LYS A 672 -8.65 6.16 8.39
C LYS A 672 -8.49 7.57 7.82
N ARG A 673 -7.62 8.40 8.43
CA ARG A 673 -7.38 9.78 8.00
C ARG A 673 -6.20 9.97 7.05
N ARG A 674 -5.39 8.94 6.82
CA ARG A 674 -4.24 8.99 5.93
C ARG A 674 -4.32 7.92 4.85
N CYS A 675 -3.53 8.11 3.82
CA CYS A 675 -3.25 7.09 2.83
C CYS A 675 -1.75 6.87 2.86
N HIS A 676 -1.31 5.86 3.60
CA HIS A 676 0.10 5.75 4.04
C HIS A 676 0.51 7.02 4.78
N SER A 677 1.51 7.75 4.28
CA SER A 677 1.94 9.05 4.82
C SER A 677 1.32 10.26 4.12
N THR A 678 0.56 10.07 3.03
CA THR A 678 -0.19 11.18 2.44
C THR A 678 -1.21 11.67 3.46
N TYR A 679 -1.35 13.00 3.56
CA TYR A 679 -2.23 13.74 4.47
C TYR A 679 -1.78 13.86 5.94
N ASP A 680 -0.55 13.49 6.30
CA ASP A 680 -0.12 13.64 7.69
C ASP A 680 -0.13 15.09 8.18
N ASN A 681 0.14 16.03 7.27
CA ASN A 681 0.14 17.47 7.50
C ASN A 681 -1.25 18.13 7.39
N MET A 682 -2.36 17.37 7.35
CA MET A 682 -3.69 17.94 7.15
C MET A 682 -4.44 18.16 8.48
N PRO A 683 -4.70 19.41 8.91
CA PRO A 683 -5.26 19.69 10.25
C PRO A 683 -6.66 19.12 10.47
N TRP A 684 -7.58 19.24 9.50
CA TRP A 684 -8.94 18.71 9.62
C TRP A 684 -8.96 17.18 9.75
N LEU A 685 -8.00 16.51 9.10
CA LEU A 685 -7.86 15.07 9.20
C LEU A 685 -7.25 14.67 10.54
N GLU A 686 -6.27 15.41 11.06
CA GLU A 686 -5.74 15.24 12.43
C GLU A 686 -6.84 15.37 13.48
N GLU A 687 -7.70 16.38 13.37
CA GLU A 687 -8.83 16.60 14.29
C GLU A 687 -9.80 15.42 14.25
N ALA A 688 -10.09 14.88 13.06
CA ALA A 688 -10.98 13.72 12.91
C ALA A 688 -10.40 12.42 13.48
N ALA A 689 -9.07 12.29 13.56
CA ALA A 689 -8.40 11.09 14.07
C ALA A 689 -6.94 11.38 14.49
N LYS A 690 -6.67 11.56 15.78
CA LYS A 690 -5.33 11.92 16.30
C LYS A 690 -4.27 10.84 16.03
N GLN A 691 -3.00 11.21 15.89
CA GLN A 691 -1.91 10.23 15.96
C GLN A 691 -1.65 9.83 17.41
N GLU A 692 -2.11 8.64 17.79
CA GLU A 692 -2.03 8.13 19.16
C GLU A 692 -1.72 6.63 19.14
N MET A 693 -0.95 6.16 20.13
CA MET A 693 -0.72 4.72 20.34
C MET A 693 -1.91 4.12 21.08
N TRP A 694 -2.37 2.95 20.65
CA TRP A 694 -3.37 2.17 21.38
C TRP A 694 -2.66 1.21 22.32
N LEU A 695 -3.08 1.18 23.58
CA LEU A 695 -2.59 0.26 24.60
C LEU A 695 -3.76 -0.31 25.41
N ASN A 696 -3.72 -1.61 25.70
CA ASN A 696 -4.75 -2.25 26.52
C ASN A 696 -4.66 -1.76 27.98
N PRO A 697 -5.80 -1.60 28.71
CA PRO A 697 -5.79 -1.21 30.12
C PRO A 697 -4.89 -2.08 31.01
N LYS A 698 -4.85 -3.40 30.78
CA LYS A 698 -4.00 -4.32 31.56
C LYS A 698 -2.51 -4.03 31.38
N ASP A 699 -2.10 -3.59 30.19
CA ASP A 699 -0.70 -3.28 29.89
C ASP A 699 -0.31 -1.86 30.31
N ALA A 700 -1.28 -0.94 30.26
CA ALA A 700 -1.13 0.43 30.75
C ALA A 700 -0.98 0.46 32.29
N GLU A 701 -1.81 -0.30 33.01
CA GLU A 701 -1.79 -0.38 34.48
C GLU A 701 -0.44 -0.87 35.00
N LYS A 702 0.11 -1.95 34.41
CA LYS A 702 1.45 -2.48 34.73
C LYS A 702 2.57 -1.44 34.58
N ARG A 703 2.36 -0.42 33.74
CA ARG A 703 3.33 0.63 33.42
C ARG A 703 3.02 1.99 34.07
N GLY A 704 1.96 2.08 34.87
CA GLY A 704 1.51 3.35 35.46
C GLY A 704 1.10 4.40 34.42
N ILE A 705 0.65 3.97 33.24
CA ILE A 705 0.24 4.83 32.12
C ILE A 705 -1.27 5.04 32.19
N LYS A 706 -1.71 6.30 32.02
CA LYS A 706 -3.11 6.70 31.93
C LYS A 706 -3.46 7.12 30.50
N ASP A 707 -4.74 7.13 30.19
CA ASP A 707 -5.24 7.67 28.93
C ASP A 707 -4.82 9.14 28.75
N GLY A 708 -4.31 9.47 27.57
CA GLY A 708 -3.79 10.79 27.22
C GLY A 708 -2.37 11.08 27.71
N ASP A 709 -1.72 10.18 28.46
CA ASP A 709 -0.31 10.35 28.82
C ASP A 709 0.57 10.32 27.57
N LYS A 710 1.58 11.19 27.54
CA LYS A 710 2.68 11.11 26.58
C LYS A 710 3.65 10.01 27.02
N VAL A 711 4.09 9.17 26.08
CA VAL A 711 4.99 8.05 26.33
C VAL A 711 6.15 8.05 25.36
N GLN A 712 7.25 7.43 25.78
CA GLN A 712 8.32 6.99 24.90
C GLN A 712 8.09 5.51 24.56
N VAL A 713 8.09 5.19 23.27
CA VAL A 713 8.05 3.82 22.74
C VAL A 713 9.42 3.54 22.11
N PHE A 714 10.05 2.43 22.46
CA PHE A 714 11.43 2.19 22.05
C PHE A 714 11.79 0.71 21.92
N ASN A 715 12.85 0.46 21.16
CA ASN A 715 13.64 -0.77 21.17
C ASN A 715 15.10 -0.44 20.79
N ASP A 716 15.91 -1.46 20.47
CA ASP A 716 17.34 -1.26 20.16
C ASP A 716 17.58 -0.46 18.87
N ARG A 717 16.58 -0.31 17.99
CA ARG A 717 16.69 0.39 16.70
C ARG A 717 16.39 1.88 16.80
N GLY A 718 15.56 2.28 17.76
CA GLY A 718 15.16 3.67 17.90
C GLY A 718 14.09 3.90 18.95
N SER A 719 13.64 5.15 19.01
CA SER A 719 12.53 5.53 19.88
C SER A 719 11.68 6.63 19.27
N LEU A 720 10.43 6.70 19.73
CA LEU A 720 9.47 7.74 19.38
C LEU A 720 8.70 8.23 20.60
N MET A 721 8.18 9.45 20.51
CA MET A 721 7.26 10.05 21.46
C MET A 721 5.86 10.09 20.87
N ILE A 722 4.86 9.67 21.64
CA ILE A 722 3.45 9.67 21.20
C ILE A 722 2.50 9.74 22.39
N ASP A 723 1.31 10.28 22.19
CA ASP A 723 0.22 10.21 23.17
C ASP A 723 -0.40 8.81 23.17
N VAL A 724 -0.83 8.31 24.34
CA VAL A 724 -1.47 7.00 24.48
C VAL A 724 -2.97 7.13 24.61
N LYS A 725 -3.67 6.28 23.86
CA LYS A 725 -5.06 5.93 24.08
C LYS A 725 -5.16 4.58 24.77
N VAL A 726 -5.60 4.59 26.02
CA VAL A 726 -5.83 3.37 26.80
C VAL A 726 -7.23 2.83 26.45
N THR A 727 -7.30 1.66 25.83
CA THR A 727 -8.56 1.15 25.25
C THR A 727 -8.64 -0.37 25.25
N THR A 728 -9.83 -0.92 25.52
CA THR A 728 -10.11 -2.35 25.42
C THR A 728 -10.22 -2.84 23.97
N ARG A 729 -10.13 -1.94 22.98
CA ARG A 729 -10.21 -2.23 21.54
C ARG A 729 -8.91 -2.80 20.94
N ILE A 730 -7.97 -3.25 21.76
CA ILE A 730 -6.71 -3.89 21.33
C ILE A 730 -6.37 -5.07 22.24
N THR A 731 -5.86 -6.17 21.68
CA THR A 731 -5.47 -7.37 22.41
C THR A 731 -4.43 -7.05 23.51
N PRO A 732 -4.54 -7.63 24.73
CA PRO A 732 -3.49 -7.52 25.74
C PRO A 732 -2.14 -8.06 25.26
N GLY A 733 -1.04 -7.43 25.68
CA GLY A 733 0.32 -7.71 25.20
C GLY A 733 0.65 -7.07 23.85
N VAL A 734 -0.27 -6.29 23.27
CA VAL A 734 -0.12 -5.65 21.96
C VAL A 734 -0.22 -4.13 22.10
N ALA A 735 0.79 -3.44 21.58
CA ALA A 735 0.76 -2.02 21.31
C ALA A 735 0.46 -1.77 19.84
N GLY A 736 -0.26 -0.69 19.55
CA GLY A 736 -0.65 -0.38 18.19
C GLY A 736 -0.41 1.08 17.84
N ILE A 737 0.29 1.36 16.73
CA ILE A 737 0.51 2.73 16.24
C ILE A 737 0.00 2.86 14.80
N PRO A 738 -0.90 3.82 14.48
CA PRO A 738 -1.30 4.04 13.10
C PRO A 738 -0.10 4.43 12.23
N GLN A 739 0.09 3.74 11.09
CA GLN A 739 1.24 4.02 10.22
C GLN A 739 1.11 5.40 9.55
N GLY A 740 2.24 5.92 9.04
CA GLY A 740 2.23 7.06 8.13
C GLY A 740 2.49 8.43 8.73
N ALA A 741 2.64 8.53 10.05
CA ALA A 741 3.17 9.72 10.70
C ALA A 741 4.50 10.14 10.05
N TRP A 742 4.67 11.44 9.80
CA TRP A 742 5.87 11.98 9.18
C TRP A 742 7.04 11.97 10.17
N TYR A 743 8.13 11.31 9.78
CA TYR A 743 9.35 11.28 10.58
C TYR A 743 9.84 12.69 10.87
N THR A 744 9.88 13.02 12.16
CA THR A 744 10.21 14.34 12.70
C THR A 744 11.11 14.14 13.92
N PRO A 745 12.38 13.74 13.71
CA PRO A 745 13.31 13.50 14.81
C PRO A 745 13.70 14.79 15.51
N ASP A 746 13.96 14.69 16.81
CA ASP A 746 14.72 15.70 17.54
C ASP A 746 16.24 15.56 17.26
N LYS A 747 17.05 16.39 17.94
CA LYS A 747 18.52 16.35 17.79
C LYS A 747 19.15 15.04 18.27
N ALA A 748 18.46 14.26 19.10
CA ALA A 748 18.91 12.96 19.59
C ALA A 748 18.42 11.80 18.72
N GLY A 749 17.71 12.08 17.61
CA GLY A 749 17.15 11.07 16.71
C GLY A 749 15.83 10.45 17.19
N THR A 750 15.26 10.93 18.29
CA THR A 750 13.96 10.45 18.78
C THR A 750 12.85 11.09 17.98
N ASP A 751 12.04 10.28 17.31
CA ASP A 751 10.91 10.77 16.52
C ASP A 751 9.83 11.38 17.42
N GLN A 752 9.39 12.60 17.10
CA GLN A 752 8.43 13.35 17.92
C GLN A 752 6.98 13.23 17.43
N ARG A 753 6.75 12.50 16.32
CA ARG A 753 5.46 12.46 15.62
C ARG A 753 4.75 11.12 15.76
N GLY A 754 5.46 10.05 16.11
CA GLY A 754 4.95 8.69 16.17
C GLY A 754 5.15 7.89 14.88
N SER A 755 6.25 8.11 14.16
CA SER A 755 6.64 7.35 12.97
C SER A 755 7.11 5.94 13.35
N VAL A 756 6.20 4.97 13.26
CA VAL A 756 6.43 3.58 13.74
C VAL A 756 7.65 2.88 13.11
N ASN A 757 8.06 3.27 11.90
CA ASN A 757 9.16 2.60 11.20
C ASN A 757 10.55 2.88 11.78
N VAL A 758 10.69 3.80 12.74
CA VAL A 758 11.92 3.92 13.54
C VAL A 758 12.16 2.69 14.43
N LEU A 759 11.11 1.89 14.66
CA LEU A 759 11.13 0.71 15.53
C LEU A 759 11.20 -0.61 14.73
N THR A 760 11.18 -0.55 13.40
CA THR A 760 11.07 -1.75 12.53
C THR A 760 12.39 -2.26 12.00
N SER A 761 12.48 -3.56 11.72
CA SER A 761 13.68 -4.22 11.19
C SER A 761 13.75 -4.25 9.66
N GLN A 762 14.97 -4.16 9.11
CA GLN A 762 15.27 -4.41 7.70
C GLN A 762 15.49 -5.90 7.37
N ARG A 763 15.35 -6.83 8.34
CA ARG A 763 15.37 -8.28 8.06
C ARG A 763 14.20 -8.61 7.12
N PRO A 764 14.40 -9.21 5.93
CA PRO A 764 13.31 -9.56 5.02
C PRO A 764 12.64 -10.88 5.40
N THR A 765 11.47 -11.17 4.83
CA THR A 765 10.84 -12.50 4.92
C THR A 765 11.66 -13.57 4.17
N SER A 766 11.61 -14.83 4.60
CA SER A 766 12.54 -15.86 4.12
C SER A 766 12.34 -16.24 2.64
N LEU A 767 11.10 -16.43 2.21
CA LEU A 767 10.77 -16.84 0.82
C LEU A 767 10.69 -15.63 -0.11
N ALA A 768 9.81 -14.67 0.20
CA ALA A 768 9.53 -13.58 -0.73
C ALA A 768 10.58 -12.46 -0.72
N LYS A 769 11.44 -12.44 0.31
CA LYS A 769 12.33 -11.32 0.62
C LYS A 769 11.58 -9.99 0.74
N SER A 770 10.36 -10.03 1.28
CA SER A 770 9.45 -8.88 1.43
C SER A 770 9.56 -8.24 2.81
N ASN A 771 8.79 -7.18 3.08
CA ASN A 771 8.86 -6.41 4.33
C ASN A 771 8.07 -7.05 5.49
N PRO A 772 8.70 -7.42 6.61
CA PRO A 772 8.02 -7.94 7.80
C PRO A 772 7.79 -6.86 8.87
N GLN A 773 7.45 -5.63 8.47
CA GLN A 773 7.34 -4.44 9.35
C GLN A 773 6.28 -4.54 10.46
N LEU A 774 5.50 -5.63 10.53
CA LEU A 774 4.59 -5.94 11.64
C LEU A 774 5.15 -6.98 12.62
N THR A 775 6.47 -7.17 12.60
CA THR A 775 7.19 -8.12 13.48
C THR A 775 8.16 -7.34 14.33
N ASN A 776 7.65 -6.80 15.44
CA ASN A 776 8.46 -5.94 16.29
C ASN A 776 8.10 -6.12 17.76
N LEU A 777 9.12 -6.15 18.60
CA LEU A 777 8.97 -6.07 20.05
C LEU A 777 9.35 -4.69 20.59
N VAL A 778 8.39 -4.19 21.36
CA VAL A 778 8.21 -2.94 22.12
C VAL A 778 8.56 -2.90 23.60
N GLU A 779 9.16 -1.84 24.12
CA GLU A 779 8.77 -1.35 25.45
C GLU A 779 8.22 0.07 25.39
N VAL A 780 7.33 0.38 26.34
CA VAL A 780 6.67 1.67 26.51
C VAL A 780 6.90 2.15 27.94
N LYS A 781 7.34 3.39 28.09
CA LYS A 781 7.43 4.06 29.39
C LYS A 781 6.81 5.45 29.34
N LYS A 782 6.30 5.91 30.48
CA LYS A 782 5.81 7.28 30.64
C LYS A 782 6.95 8.27 30.38
N ALA A 783 6.66 9.32 29.60
CA ALA A 783 7.60 10.36 29.19
C ALA A 783 8.00 11.28 30.35
#